data_AF-A0A0U2VU16-F1
#
_entry.id   AF-A0A0U2VU16-F1
#
_cell.length_a   1.000
_cell.length_b   1.000
_cell.length_c   1.000
_cell.angle_alpha   90.00
_cell.angle_beta   90.00
_cell.angle_gamma   90.00
#
_symmetry.space_group_name_H-M   'P 1'
#
loop_
_entity.id
_entity.type
_entity.pdbx_description
1 polymer ?
#
loop_
_entity_poly.entity_id
_entity_poly.type
_entity_poly.pdbx_seq_one_letter_code
_entity_poly.pdbx_strand_id
1 'polypeptide(L)'
;MIALASALPLWVMPAQAGISTSGSIGSDPAGGLLGPGDTLAPGAAFWIGAGSNGSLSVDGGSFLQLARLSFGNGGNGNGSGLLSGPGSRIELLGNGTGAQTQRLLIGDWGKGTLTVAAGATLDTSTQREACLIQFHYCDSFVGGAAGDNATLNLTGAGSQVRIGSQLFIGHPGLGIQNLVGYSYGTPGATVTANVNVLAGAELKTDRAQIGTRQWDSSSTGYERSVSNVLISGAGSRWTVVGGDTWDNLTGAVVNPGAGISTGLDRYAVANIDIRDGGQMHIDGVAGVYNYLNLSGGGGRTDMGVRGAGSKLLFSGDAGVLQVGQSLGSASLEIREGAQASGMFYLSVGRNASFGQLVVDGAGSELRIDGTASATANGGASNGVFDIGRSGGTGIVTISGGGKISLQAVDSRPAGTAVNIGRDAASSGTLNISGAGSTLLISAASVLPGGGPGEAFNPVMRVGREGTGQLNISAGGKLLLNGQAVSTVADSRSTSLIVGGYNDATIGGKGVALVSGAGSEIAVTGGDAYIGVGHGPQANGQLTVQNQGMVSATNMLVGRAGGVGVLTVDSATLKLSGQQTGNNLAGASLSIGVGGGIGVATIGNGSVLNLSNMASAGASLNLGGSGVHPLGDGSLTLSGGSSIHITAAPGLATMSVGRDGSAFARVRGGSSIDLGDGSLYIGRLSGSDGTLIVSENSSITAGWVGVGRHKTAGGSADGGSATMVINNSVLNAPTVVIGSNGFLGGNGTINGTVTNYGIFSPGNSPGTFAINGAYSAGAGSRLILEVESDGAGGFKTDQLVFGEGSQLDLSALKVEFRFLGNTDPTAFQASGGFNVDTFFRTRAAGGDSNLDHSLFATASFSAQADAYTISNFSFSADGGAVFSVPEPGSWALMLSGLLMTVSAAAARRRS
;
A
#
# COMPACT_ATOMS: atom_id res chain seq x y z
N MET A 1 74.52 44.76 -15.54
CA MET A 1 74.03 44.25 -16.85
C MET A 1 72.60 43.79 -16.65
N ILE A 2 71.63 44.61 -17.03
CA ILE A 2 70.18 44.39 -16.86
C ILE A 2 69.60 44.44 -18.27
N ALA A 3 68.98 43.34 -18.73
CA ALA A 3 68.31 43.26 -20.02
C ALA A 3 66.80 43.43 -19.81
N LEU A 4 66.27 44.57 -20.26
CA LEU A 4 64.84 44.84 -20.39
C LEU A 4 64.31 44.11 -21.63
N ALA A 5 63.40 43.15 -21.46
CA ALA A 5 62.61 42.59 -22.54
C ALA A 5 61.30 43.38 -22.65
N SER A 6 61.16 44.13 -23.74
CA SER A 6 59.97 44.90 -24.10
C SER A 6 58.86 43.97 -24.62
N ALA A 7 57.76 43.87 -23.86
CA ALA A 7 56.52 43.26 -24.33
C ALA A 7 55.74 44.27 -25.20
N LEU A 8 55.65 44.00 -26.50
CA LEU A 8 54.77 44.70 -27.42
C LEU A 8 53.32 44.25 -27.17
N PRO A 9 52.37 45.15 -26.84
CA PRO A 9 50.95 44.81 -26.88
C PRO A 9 50.55 44.65 -28.34
N LEU A 10 50.29 43.41 -28.77
CA LEU A 10 49.54 43.12 -29.98
C LEU A 10 48.13 43.69 -29.76
N TRP A 11 47.83 44.84 -30.37
CA TRP A 11 46.48 45.35 -30.52
C TRP A 11 45.72 44.37 -31.40
N VAL A 12 45.04 43.41 -30.78
CA VAL A 12 44.05 42.59 -31.46
C VAL A 12 42.93 43.54 -31.84
N MET A 13 42.78 43.84 -33.14
CA MET A 13 41.59 44.53 -33.63
C MET A 13 40.37 43.77 -33.10
N PRO A 14 39.36 44.44 -32.51
CA PRO A 14 38.16 43.76 -32.08
C PRO A 14 37.61 42.99 -33.28
N ALA A 15 37.38 41.69 -33.11
CA ALA A 15 36.72 40.87 -34.12
C ALA A 15 35.42 41.59 -34.52
N GLN A 16 35.36 42.06 -35.76
CA GLN A 16 34.25 42.86 -36.24
C GLN A 16 33.02 41.95 -36.27
N ALA A 17 31.99 42.29 -35.49
CA ALA A 17 30.74 41.56 -35.36
C ALA A 17 30.17 41.19 -36.74
N GLY A 18 29.95 39.89 -37.00
CA GLY A 18 29.66 39.40 -38.34
C GLY A 18 28.44 38.49 -38.38
N ILE A 19 27.29 39.04 -38.77
CA ILE A 19 26.26 38.21 -39.42
C ILE A 19 26.81 37.79 -40.78
N SER A 20 26.97 36.49 -41.00
CA SER A 20 27.42 35.93 -42.27
C SER A 20 26.57 34.74 -42.68
N THR A 21 26.42 34.55 -43.98
CA THR A 21 25.68 33.42 -44.55
C THR A 21 26.46 32.79 -45.70
N SER A 22 26.21 31.51 -45.95
CA SER A 22 26.79 30.80 -47.10
C SER A 22 25.81 29.77 -47.67
N GLY A 23 26.00 29.39 -48.94
CA GLY A 23 25.17 28.39 -49.60
C GLY A 23 23.76 28.88 -49.95
N SER A 24 22.78 27.98 -49.93
CA SER A 24 21.39 28.28 -50.30
C SER A 24 20.64 28.98 -49.17
N ILE A 25 20.04 30.12 -49.50
CA ILE A 25 19.24 30.95 -48.59
C ILE A 25 17.99 31.38 -49.35
N GLY A 26 16.82 31.07 -48.79
CA GLY A 26 15.54 31.63 -49.22
C GLY A 26 15.14 32.79 -48.31
N SER A 27 14.36 33.73 -48.85
CA SER A 27 13.76 34.81 -48.07
C SER A 27 12.36 35.17 -48.57
N ASP A 28 11.53 35.70 -47.68
CA ASP A 28 10.25 36.35 -48.01
C ASP A 28 10.19 37.71 -47.27
N PRO A 29 10.12 38.84 -47.97
CA PRO A 29 10.12 38.97 -49.44
C PRO A 29 11.41 38.42 -50.08
N ALA A 30 11.30 37.95 -51.32
CA ALA A 30 12.43 37.41 -52.06
C ALA A 30 13.56 38.44 -52.22
N GLY A 31 14.80 38.01 -52.03
CA GLY A 31 15.99 38.87 -52.15
C GLY A 31 16.39 39.62 -50.88
N GLY A 32 15.83 39.28 -49.72
CA GLY A 32 16.29 39.76 -48.42
C GLY A 32 17.75 39.38 -48.16
N LEU A 33 18.52 40.30 -47.57
CA LEU A 33 19.93 40.09 -47.25
C LEU A 33 20.12 39.97 -45.73
N LEU A 34 21.05 39.12 -45.30
CA LEU A 34 21.49 38.96 -43.92
C LEU A 34 22.95 39.41 -43.80
N GLY A 35 23.20 40.45 -43.02
CA GLY A 35 24.54 41.00 -42.79
C GLY A 35 25.19 41.67 -44.02
N PRO A 36 26.46 42.11 -43.90
CA PRO A 36 27.27 42.07 -42.67
C PRO A 36 26.77 43.05 -41.59
N GLY A 37 27.06 42.75 -40.32
CA GLY A 37 26.62 43.55 -39.17
C GLY A 37 25.17 43.31 -38.77
N ASP A 38 24.65 44.15 -37.87
CA ASP A 38 23.29 44.04 -37.34
C ASP A 38 22.24 44.12 -38.46
N THR A 39 21.22 43.27 -38.39
CA THR A 39 20.16 43.20 -39.41
C THR A 39 18.80 43.29 -38.73
N LEU A 40 18.01 44.30 -39.11
CA LEU A 40 16.65 44.53 -38.60
C LEU A 40 15.64 44.34 -39.73
N ALA A 41 15.04 43.16 -39.81
CA ALA A 41 14.02 42.81 -40.80
C ALA A 41 12.82 42.10 -40.14
N PRO A 42 12.10 42.76 -39.22
CA PRO A 42 11.10 42.13 -38.35
C PRO A 42 9.88 41.54 -39.08
N GLY A 43 9.68 41.86 -40.37
CA GLY A 43 8.64 41.29 -41.22
C GLY A 43 9.13 40.18 -42.16
N ALA A 44 10.44 39.92 -42.22
CA ALA A 44 11.03 39.00 -43.18
C ALA A 44 11.18 37.59 -42.62
N ALA A 45 10.89 36.59 -43.45
CA ALA A 45 11.17 35.18 -43.17
C ALA A 45 12.42 34.74 -43.92
N PHE A 46 13.27 33.92 -43.30
CA PHE A 46 14.47 33.35 -43.92
C PHE A 46 14.51 31.82 -43.77
N TRP A 47 14.98 31.15 -44.82
CA TRP A 47 15.19 29.70 -44.88
C TRP A 47 16.65 29.41 -45.23
N ILE A 48 17.40 28.90 -44.26
CA ILE A 48 18.81 28.52 -44.41
C ILE A 48 18.88 27.07 -44.91
N GLY A 49 19.54 26.84 -46.04
CA GLY A 49 19.62 25.53 -46.69
C GLY A 49 18.31 25.13 -47.37
N ALA A 50 17.73 26.03 -48.18
CA ALA A 50 16.52 25.77 -48.96
C ALA A 50 16.84 24.86 -50.17
N GLY A 51 16.47 23.58 -50.10
CA GLY A 51 16.69 22.57 -51.14
C GLY A 51 18.13 22.07 -51.31
N SER A 52 19.12 22.70 -50.65
CA SER A 52 20.53 22.30 -50.66
C SER A 52 21.24 22.74 -49.37
N ASN A 53 22.57 22.63 -49.30
CA ASN A 53 23.35 23.10 -48.15
C ASN A 53 23.31 24.63 -47.99
N GLY A 54 23.16 25.13 -46.76
CA GLY A 54 23.30 26.55 -46.41
C GLY A 54 23.69 26.75 -44.95
N SER A 55 24.32 27.88 -44.63
CA SER A 55 24.73 28.20 -43.26
C SER A 55 24.48 29.66 -42.87
N LEU A 56 24.29 29.90 -41.57
CA LEU A 56 24.20 31.21 -40.94
C LEU A 56 25.13 31.26 -39.71
N SER A 57 25.91 32.33 -39.57
CA SER A 57 26.67 32.65 -38.37
C SER A 57 26.27 34.03 -37.86
N VAL A 58 26.01 34.16 -36.57
CA VAL A 58 25.75 35.43 -35.87
C VAL A 58 26.70 35.48 -34.68
N ASP A 59 27.70 36.35 -34.73
CA ASP A 59 28.75 36.39 -33.72
C ASP A 59 29.16 37.81 -33.29
N GLY A 60 30.21 37.91 -32.47
CA GLY A 60 30.88 39.18 -32.13
C GLY A 60 30.00 40.27 -31.50
N GLY A 61 28.90 39.91 -30.85
CA GLY A 61 27.94 40.88 -30.30
C GLY A 61 26.85 41.36 -31.27
N SER A 62 26.75 40.78 -32.47
CA SER A 62 25.75 41.19 -33.48
C SER A 62 24.30 40.94 -33.08
N PHE A 63 23.39 41.77 -33.60
CA PHE A 63 21.95 41.68 -33.41
C PHE A 63 21.21 41.40 -34.73
N LEU A 64 20.41 40.32 -34.75
CA LEU A 64 19.55 39.92 -35.87
C LEU A 64 18.09 39.91 -35.43
N GLN A 65 17.23 40.67 -36.08
CA GLN A 65 15.79 40.68 -35.81
C GLN A 65 15.02 40.30 -37.08
N LEU A 66 14.23 39.22 -37.02
CA LEU A 66 13.48 38.66 -38.15
C LEU A 66 12.02 38.38 -37.77
N ALA A 67 11.14 38.09 -38.73
CA ALA A 67 9.84 37.50 -38.44
C ALA A 67 9.97 35.99 -38.16
N ARG A 68 10.65 35.28 -39.06
CA ARG A 68 10.83 33.83 -39.03
C ARG A 68 12.26 33.44 -39.43
N LEU A 69 12.76 32.38 -38.82
CA LEU A 69 14.02 31.73 -39.21
C LEU A 69 13.83 30.21 -39.29
N SER A 70 14.18 29.63 -40.43
CA SER A 70 14.08 28.19 -40.71
C SER A 70 15.44 27.61 -41.14
N PHE A 71 15.73 26.36 -40.76
CA PHE A 71 16.91 25.60 -41.18
C PHE A 71 16.52 24.27 -41.81
N GLY A 72 17.04 23.98 -43.00
CA GLY A 72 16.85 22.70 -43.68
C GLY A 72 15.47 22.53 -44.30
N ASN A 73 15.11 23.40 -45.25
CA ASN A 73 13.80 23.42 -45.90
C ASN A 73 13.80 22.65 -47.24
N GLY A 74 12.74 21.88 -47.54
CA GLY A 74 12.44 21.40 -48.91
C GLY A 74 12.91 19.99 -49.30
N GLY A 75 12.69 18.98 -48.47
CA GLY A 75 13.01 17.56 -48.64
C GLY A 75 14.51 17.23 -48.55
N ASN A 76 15.31 17.87 -49.40
CA ASN A 76 16.77 17.72 -49.48
C ASN A 76 17.54 18.87 -48.80
N GLY A 77 16.84 19.83 -48.20
CA GLY A 77 17.45 20.98 -47.54
C GLY A 77 18.38 20.57 -46.39
N ASN A 78 19.50 21.28 -46.25
CA ASN A 78 20.46 21.06 -45.19
C ASN A 78 20.98 22.40 -44.65
N GLY A 79 20.38 22.89 -43.56
CA GLY A 79 20.69 24.18 -42.96
C GLY A 79 21.46 24.05 -41.66
N SER A 80 22.50 24.85 -41.47
CA SER A 80 23.25 24.95 -40.21
C SER A 80 23.34 26.38 -39.69
N GLY A 81 23.08 26.61 -38.41
CA GLY A 81 23.21 27.91 -37.74
C GLY A 81 24.19 27.88 -36.58
N LEU A 82 24.99 28.93 -36.44
CA LEU A 82 25.79 29.22 -35.25
C LEU A 82 25.47 30.62 -34.74
N LEU A 83 25.05 30.72 -33.49
CA LEU A 83 24.87 31.96 -32.76
C LEU A 83 25.83 31.94 -31.57
N SER A 84 26.86 32.78 -31.57
CA SER A 84 27.93 32.66 -30.57
C SER A 84 28.54 33.98 -30.12
N GLY A 85 28.89 34.07 -28.84
CA GLY A 85 29.62 35.20 -28.28
C GLY A 85 28.74 36.09 -27.40
N PRO A 86 29.30 36.68 -26.32
CA PRO A 86 28.52 37.53 -25.43
C PRO A 86 27.92 38.71 -26.18
N GLY A 87 26.63 38.98 -25.94
CA GLY A 87 25.90 40.07 -26.58
C GLY A 87 25.31 39.72 -27.96
N SER A 88 25.76 38.65 -28.61
CA SER A 88 25.15 38.21 -29.87
C SER A 88 23.72 37.77 -29.64
N ARG A 89 22.78 38.26 -30.46
CA ARG A 89 21.36 38.07 -30.23
C ARG A 89 20.55 37.90 -31.51
N ILE A 90 19.63 36.95 -31.51
CA ILE A 90 18.58 36.79 -32.52
C ILE A 90 17.22 37.03 -31.85
N GLU A 91 16.37 37.87 -32.44
CA GLU A 91 14.96 38.06 -32.05
C GLU A 91 14.03 37.69 -33.20
N LEU A 92 13.02 36.87 -32.93
CA LEU A 92 12.00 36.45 -33.90
C LEU A 92 10.63 37.01 -33.50
N LEU A 93 10.11 37.93 -34.33
CA LEU A 93 8.95 38.77 -34.06
C LEU A 93 7.72 38.42 -34.90
N GLY A 94 7.73 37.28 -35.60
CA GLY A 94 6.65 36.91 -36.51
C GLY A 94 5.28 36.97 -35.84
N ASN A 95 4.29 37.49 -36.57
CA ASN A 95 2.94 37.65 -36.07
C ASN A 95 2.12 36.36 -36.11
N GLY A 96 2.64 35.29 -36.73
CA GLY A 96 1.96 34.00 -36.80
C GLY A 96 1.05 33.77 -38.01
N THR A 97 1.16 34.58 -39.06
CA THR A 97 0.38 34.43 -40.31
C THR A 97 1.25 34.33 -41.56
N GLY A 98 0.73 33.68 -42.61
CA GLY A 98 1.41 33.56 -43.89
C GLY A 98 2.80 32.91 -43.77
N ALA A 99 3.83 33.56 -44.33
CA ALA A 99 5.21 33.09 -44.16
C ALA A 99 5.72 33.19 -42.71
N GLN A 100 5.01 33.89 -41.82
CA GLN A 100 5.37 34.11 -40.41
C GLN A 100 4.66 33.16 -39.44
N THR A 101 3.94 32.14 -39.93
CA THR A 101 3.15 31.15 -39.14
C THR A 101 3.97 30.28 -38.17
N GLN A 102 5.29 30.32 -38.22
CA GLN A 102 6.14 29.77 -37.17
C GLN A 102 7.33 30.70 -37.02
N ARG A 103 7.80 30.92 -35.79
CA ARG A 103 8.94 31.80 -35.57
C ARG A 103 10.25 31.10 -35.85
N LEU A 104 10.42 29.88 -35.33
CA LEU A 104 11.64 29.10 -35.50
C LEU A 104 11.30 27.70 -36.03
N LEU A 105 11.99 27.26 -37.08
CA LEU A 105 12.03 25.84 -37.46
C LEU A 105 13.47 25.36 -37.63
N ILE A 106 13.77 24.24 -37.01
CA ILE A 106 15.03 23.53 -37.21
C ILE A 106 14.64 22.16 -37.75
N GLY A 107 14.92 21.87 -39.02
CA GLY A 107 14.30 20.77 -39.75
C GLY A 107 12.90 21.18 -40.19
N ASP A 108 12.77 21.61 -41.44
CA ASP A 108 11.56 22.15 -42.06
C ASP A 108 11.28 21.34 -43.34
N TRP A 109 11.16 20.02 -43.19
CA TRP A 109 11.29 19.03 -44.26
C TRP A 109 12.74 18.92 -44.77
N GLY A 110 13.66 18.42 -43.94
CA GLY A 110 15.09 18.28 -44.27
C GLY A 110 15.99 18.10 -43.05
N LYS A 111 17.27 18.48 -43.19
CA LYS A 111 18.26 18.46 -42.10
C LYS A 111 18.50 19.86 -41.56
N GLY A 112 18.24 20.08 -40.28
CA GLY A 112 18.45 21.37 -39.63
C GLY A 112 19.35 21.24 -38.40
N THR A 113 20.30 22.13 -38.23
CA THR A 113 21.10 22.23 -37.00
C THR A 113 21.26 23.68 -36.58
N LEU A 114 21.04 24.00 -35.32
CA LEU A 114 21.31 25.33 -34.75
C LEU A 114 22.09 25.18 -33.45
N THR A 115 23.18 25.93 -33.30
CA THR A 115 23.95 26.01 -32.05
C THR A 115 23.93 27.43 -31.50
N VAL A 116 23.52 27.58 -30.24
CA VAL A 116 23.59 28.83 -29.47
C VAL A 116 24.63 28.67 -28.38
N ALA A 117 25.69 29.47 -28.40
CA ALA A 117 26.87 29.24 -27.58
C ALA A 117 27.53 30.51 -27.03
N ALA A 118 28.43 30.30 -26.07
CA ALA A 118 29.36 31.33 -25.57
C ALA A 118 28.69 32.64 -25.14
N GLY A 119 27.53 32.59 -24.48
CA GLY A 119 26.84 33.77 -23.94
C GLY A 119 25.84 34.44 -24.90
N ALA A 120 25.54 33.82 -26.04
CA ALA A 120 24.60 34.38 -27.02
C ALA A 120 23.13 34.07 -26.68
N THR A 121 22.19 34.87 -27.21
CA THR A 121 20.74 34.77 -26.90
C THR A 121 19.88 34.63 -28.16
N LEU A 122 19.07 33.58 -28.26
CA LEU A 122 17.98 33.47 -29.24
C LEU A 122 16.64 33.70 -28.52
N ASP A 123 15.80 34.59 -29.03
CA ASP A 123 14.54 34.95 -28.39
C ASP A 123 13.39 34.95 -29.40
N THR A 124 12.38 34.10 -29.15
CA THR A 124 11.12 34.06 -29.90
C THR A 124 9.93 34.43 -29.03
N SER A 125 10.16 34.93 -27.81
CA SER A 125 9.11 35.28 -26.83
C SER A 125 8.64 36.74 -26.92
N THR A 126 9.37 37.57 -27.67
CA THR A 126 9.06 38.98 -27.90
C THR A 126 7.80 39.16 -28.74
N GLN A 127 7.08 40.28 -28.60
CA GLN A 127 5.82 40.56 -29.30
C GLN A 127 4.78 39.43 -29.21
N ARG A 128 4.64 38.80 -28.04
CA ARG A 128 3.69 37.70 -27.80
C ARG A 128 2.23 38.06 -28.12
N GLU A 129 1.83 39.32 -27.91
CA GLU A 129 0.44 39.77 -28.12
C GLU A 129 -0.01 39.59 -29.58
N ALA A 130 0.93 39.64 -30.54
CA ALA A 130 0.64 39.37 -31.95
C ALA A 130 0.23 37.91 -32.23
N CYS A 131 0.50 37.01 -31.28
CA CYS A 131 0.23 35.58 -31.35
C CYS A 131 -1.03 35.18 -30.56
N LEU A 132 -1.64 36.11 -29.82
CA LEU A 132 -2.80 35.86 -28.97
C LEU A 132 -4.11 36.23 -29.67
N ILE A 133 -4.18 35.95 -30.97
CA ILE A 133 -5.33 36.20 -31.81
C ILE A 133 -5.64 34.97 -32.66
N GLN A 134 -6.90 34.82 -33.04
CA GLN A 134 -7.39 33.63 -33.74
C GLN A 134 -6.59 33.35 -35.02
N PHE A 135 -6.16 32.10 -35.21
CA PHE A 135 -5.38 31.62 -36.36
C PHE A 135 -3.95 32.18 -36.51
N HIS A 136 -3.39 32.74 -35.45
CA HIS A 136 -1.98 33.13 -35.42
C HIS A 136 -1.17 32.07 -34.67
N TYR A 137 -0.18 31.50 -35.35
CA TYR A 137 0.66 30.44 -34.81
C TYR A 137 2.08 30.99 -34.66
N CYS A 138 2.62 31.04 -33.45
CA CYS A 138 3.96 31.57 -33.20
C CYS A 138 4.90 30.52 -32.61
N ASP A 139 4.59 29.26 -32.90
CA ASP A 139 5.27 28.14 -32.31
C ASP A 139 6.68 27.96 -32.89
N SER A 140 7.50 27.23 -32.15
CA SER A 140 8.86 26.88 -32.54
C SER A 140 9.00 25.37 -32.67
N PHE A 141 9.72 24.91 -33.69
CA PHE A 141 9.85 23.49 -34.02
C PHE A 141 11.32 23.06 -34.08
N VAL A 142 11.60 21.89 -33.50
CA VAL A 142 12.81 21.10 -33.75
C VAL A 142 12.34 19.78 -34.34
N GLY A 143 12.44 19.64 -35.67
CA GLY A 143 11.86 18.58 -36.48
C GLY A 143 10.37 18.84 -36.69
N GLY A 144 10.02 19.60 -37.74
CA GLY A 144 8.65 20.04 -38.02
C GLY A 144 7.89 19.18 -39.03
N ALA A 145 8.56 18.28 -39.74
CA ALA A 145 7.99 17.45 -40.80
C ALA A 145 8.37 15.97 -40.66
N ALA A 146 7.51 15.08 -41.17
CA ALA A 146 7.85 13.67 -41.32
C ALA A 146 9.09 13.51 -42.21
N GLY A 147 10.11 12.80 -41.70
CA GLY A 147 11.39 12.59 -42.39
C GLY A 147 12.52 13.54 -41.97
N ASP A 148 12.25 14.49 -41.07
CA ASP A 148 13.26 15.46 -40.61
C ASP A 148 14.37 14.84 -39.76
N ASN A 149 15.54 15.49 -39.81
CA ASN A 149 16.60 15.32 -38.83
C ASN A 149 17.04 16.69 -38.31
N ALA A 150 16.65 17.00 -37.07
CA ALA A 150 16.79 18.31 -36.47
C ALA A 150 17.62 18.27 -35.18
N THR A 151 18.48 19.26 -34.99
CA THR A 151 19.27 19.40 -33.75
C THR A 151 19.37 20.85 -33.29
N LEU A 152 18.99 21.12 -32.04
CA LEU A 152 19.20 22.39 -31.35
C LEU A 152 20.21 22.19 -30.20
N ASN A 153 21.35 22.85 -30.27
CA ASN A 153 22.38 22.83 -29.24
C ASN A 153 22.47 24.17 -28.52
N LEU A 154 22.47 24.15 -27.19
CA LEU A 154 22.73 25.28 -26.32
C LEU A 154 23.94 24.92 -25.46
N THR A 155 25.01 25.72 -25.49
CA THR A 155 26.22 25.37 -24.75
C THR A 155 27.00 26.57 -24.23
N GLY A 156 27.50 26.44 -23.00
CA GLY A 156 28.34 27.46 -22.36
C GLY A 156 27.52 28.43 -21.53
N ALA A 157 28.08 28.80 -20.37
CA ALA A 157 27.46 29.67 -19.39
C ALA A 157 26.97 31.00 -20.01
N GLY A 158 25.76 31.40 -19.65
CA GLY A 158 25.12 32.62 -20.14
C GLY A 158 24.47 32.50 -21.52
N SER A 159 24.66 31.40 -22.24
CA SER A 159 23.94 31.16 -23.50
C SER A 159 22.47 30.87 -23.20
N GLN A 160 21.56 31.48 -23.95
CA GLN A 160 20.14 31.38 -23.68
C GLN A 160 19.29 31.21 -24.95
N VAL A 161 18.28 30.34 -24.89
CA VAL A 161 17.19 30.31 -25.88
C VAL A 161 15.88 30.54 -25.14
N ARG A 162 15.10 31.53 -25.58
CA ARG A 162 13.77 31.85 -25.04
C ARG A 162 12.71 31.56 -26.11
N ILE A 163 11.74 30.72 -25.77
CA ILE A 163 10.65 30.34 -26.67
C ILE A 163 9.31 30.74 -26.08
N GLY A 164 8.63 31.67 -26.74
CA GLY A 164 7.24 32.01 -26.42
C GLY A 164 6.27 30.99 -27.01
N SER A 165 5.03 30.99 -26.50
CA SER A 165 3.96 30.07 -26.91
C SER A 165 4.28 28.59 -26.64
N GLN A 166 4.79 27.88 -27.63
CA GLN A 166 4.98 26.43 -27.56
C GLN A 166 6.19 25.97 -28.37
N LEU A 167 7.02 25.15 -27.72
CA LEU A 167 8.10 24.39 -28.35
C LEU A 167 7.61 22.99 -28.74
N PHE A 168 7.80 22.61 -29.99
CA PHE A 168 7.58 21.26 -30.50
C PHE A 168 8.91 20.57 -30.79
N ILE A 169 9.10 19.36 -30.26
CA ILE A 169 10.29 18.54 -30.51
C ILE A 169 9.84 17.22 -31.14
N GLY A 170 10.13 17.04 -32.42
CA GLY A 170 9.71 15.91 -33.23
C GLY A 170 8.21 15.94 -33.51
N HIS A 171 7.80 16.88 -34.35
CA HIS A 171 6.45 16.95 -34.93
C HIS A 171 6.46 16.32 -36.32
N PRO A 172 5.76 15.18 -36.53
CA PRO A 172 5.69 14.55 -37.84
C PRO A 172 4.65 15.25 -38.72
N GLY A 173 4.85 16.54 -39.03
CA GLY A 173 3.97 17.27 -39.93
C GLY A 173 3.98 16.67 -41.33
N LEU A 174 2.79 16.55 -41.93
CA LEU A 174 2.62 16.11 -43.31
C LEU A 174 1.62 17.03 -43.99
N GLY A 175 1.85 17.34 -45.26
CA GLY A 175 0.87 17.93 -46.17
C GLY A 175 1.01 17.23 -47.52
N ILE A 176 -0.09 16.65 -48.02
CA ILE A 176 -0.10 15.98 -49.32
C ILE A 176 -0.79 16.86 -50.35
N GLN A 177 -0.12 17.13 -51.48
CA GLN A 177 -0.52 18.12 -52.48
C GLN A 177 -1.92 17.90 -53.07
N ASN A 178 -2.37 16.66 -53.20
CA ASN A 178 -3.68 16.32 -53.73
C ASN A 178 -4.84 16.53 -52.74
N LEU A 179 -4.57 16.67 -51.44
CA LEU A 179 -5.58 16.96 -50.41
C LEU A 179 -5.52 18.42 -49.91
N VAL A 180 -4.32 18.97 -49.74
CA VAL A 180 -4.11 20.26 -49.04
C VAL A 180 -3.47 21.32 -49.95
N GLY A 181 -3.13 20.97 -51.19
CA GLY A 181 -2.61 21.90 -52.20
C GLY A 181 -1.09 22.12 -52.20
N TYR A 182 -0.33 21.53 -51.28
CA TYR A 182 1.14 21.54 -51.26
C TYR A 182 1.74 20.24 -50.68
N SER A 183 3.01 19.95 -51.02
CA SER A 183 3.77 18.80 -50.46
C SER A 183 4.68 19.25 -49.32
N TYR A 184 4.54 18.61 -48.16
CA TYR A 184 5.36 18.83 -46.98
C TYR A 184 5.51 17.53 -46.19
N GLY A 185 6.73 17.18 -45.79
CA GLY A 185 7.01 15.90 -45.15
C GLY A 185 7.01 14.71 -46.12
N THR A 186 7.55 13.59 -45.65
CA THR A 186 7.56 12.31 -46.37
C THR A 186 6.58 11.35 -45.70
N PRO A 187 5.51 10.88 -46.39
CA PRO A 187 4.51 9.98 -45.82
C PRO A 187 5.13 8.74 -45.16
N GLY A 188 4.70 8.40 -43.94
CA GLY A 188 5.21 7.25 -43.18
C GLY A 188 6.66 7.36 -42.69
N ALA A 189 7.35 8.48 -42.92
CA ALA A 189 8.72 8.67 -42.49
C ALA A 189 8.83 8.98 -40.98
N THR A 190 10.05 8.87 -40.45
CA THR A 190 10.36 9.19 -39.06
C THR A 190 10.97 10.58 -38.94
N VAL A 191 10.44 11.42 -38.06
CA VAL A 191 11.14 12.63 -37.61
C VAL A 191 12.10 12.28 -36.47
N THR A 192 13.34 12.76 -36.56
CA THR A 192 14.34 12.68 -35.49
C THR A 192 14.69 14.09 -35.02
N ALA A 193 14.50 14.37 -33.74
CA ALA A 193 14.74 15.69 -33.17
C ALA A 193 15.60 15.61 -31.91
N ASN A 194 16.60 16.48 -31.79
CA ASN A 194 17.51 16.52 -30.65
C ASN A 194 17.58 17.93 -30.07
N VAL A 195 17.45 18.06 -28.75
CA VAL A 195 17.68 19.31 -28.02
C VAL A 195 18.69 19.08 -26.91
N ASN A 196 19.80 19.79 -26.94
CA ASN A 196 20.90 19.64 -25.99
C ASN A 196 21.12 20.95 -25.24
N VAL A 197 21.02 20.94 -23.91
CA VAL A 197 21.29 22.08 -23.02
C VAL A 197 22.50 21.73 -22.15
N LEU A 198 23.63 22.34 -22.45
CA LEU A 198 24.94 21.89 -21.99
C LEU A 198 25.74 23.02 -21.33
N ALA A 199 26.69 22.63 -20.47
CA ALA A 199 27.75 23.49 -19.95
C ALA A 199 27.28 24.87 -19.41
N GLY A 200 26.17 24.90 -18.67
CA GLY A 200 25.67 26.13 -18.02
C GLY A 200 24.71 26.97 -18.86
N ALA A 201 24.25 26.48 -20.01
CA ALA A 201 23.28 27.18 -20.86
C ALA A 201 21.84 27.04 -20.33
N GLU A 202 20.95 27.95 -20.75
CA GLU A 202 19.53 27.93 -20.38
C GLU A 202 18.60 27.86 -21.60
N LEU A 203 17.70 26.88 -21.60
CA LEU A 203 16.50 26.88 -22.44
C LEU A 203 15.32 27.36 -21.59
N LYS A 204 14.61 28.40 -22.02
CA LYS A 204 13.39 28.90 -21.37
C LYS A 204 12.23 28.80 -22.34
N THR A 205 11.14 28.16 -21.96
CA THR A 205 9.96 27.99 -22.82
C THR A 205 8.68 28.33 -22.06
N ASP A 206 7.65 28.82 -22.71
CA ASP A 206 6.33 28.93 -22.09
C ASP A 206 5.74 27.52 -21.84
N ARG A 207 5.72 26.68 -22.89
CA ARG A 207 5.27 25.29 -22.87
C ARG A 207 6.06 24.44 -23.87
N ALA A 208 6.00 23.11 -23.74
CA ALA A 208 6.59 22.21 -24.73
C ALA A 208 5.82 20.92 -24.95
N GLN A 209 5.97 20.37 -26.15
CA GLN A 209 5.51 19.02 -26.50
C GLN A 209 6.63 18.23 -27.19
N ILE A 210 6.82 16.98 -26.79
CA ILE A 210 7.93 16.11 -27.22
C ILE A 210 7.38 14.81 -27.78
N GLY A 211 7.63 14.52 -29.05
CA GLY A 211 7.04 13.34 -29.70
C GLY A 211 5.53 13.56 -29.87
N THR A 212 5.18 14.46 -30.78
CA THR A 212 3.81 14.96 -30.89
C THR A 212 2.94 14.19 -31.87
N ARG A 213 1.62 14.37 -31.76
CA ARG A 213 0.66 13.85 -32.72
C ARG A 213 0.67 14.66 -34.00
N GLN A 214 0.45 13.98 -35.13
CA GLN A 214 0.20 14.65 -36.39
C GLN A 214 -1.14 15.40 -36.37
N TRP A 215 -1.14 16.66 -36.84
CA TRP A 215 -2.33 17.50 -36.89
C TRP A 215 -3.10 17.41 -38.20
N ASP A 216 -2.48 16.91 -39.27
CA ASP A 216 -3.12 16.84 -40.58
C ASP A 216 -3.94 15.55 -40.75
N SER A 217 -5.17 15.74 -41.25
CA SER A 217 -6.02 14.73 -41.86
C SER A 217 -5.35 13.89 -42.96
N SER A 218 -4.30 14.40 -43.61
CA SER A 218 -3.55 13.71 -44.66
C SER A 218 -2.56 12.66 -44.15
N SER A 219 -2.43 12.50 -42.83
CA SER A 219 -1.64 11.44 -42.18
C SER A 219 -1.86 10.07 -42.78
N THR A 220 -0.77 9.32 -43.00
CA THR A 220 -0.89 7.89 -43.29
C THR A 220 -1.19 7.08 -42.03
N GLY A 221 -0.99 7.69 -40.85
CA GLY A 221 -1.09 7.03 -39.55
C GLY A 221 0.12 6.16 -39.23
N TYR A 222 1.22 6.27 -40.00
CA TYR A 222 2.45 5.50 -39.80
C TYR A 222 3.69 6.38 -39.55
N GLU A 223 3.52 7.69 -39.61
CA GLU A 223 4.58 8.64 -39.27
C GLU A 223 5.04 8.41 -37.83
N ARG A 224 6.36 8.46 -37.63
CA ARG A 224 6.97 8.20 -36.32
C ARG A 224 7.71 9.42 -35.84
N SER A 225 7.78 9.59 -34.52
CA SER A 225 8.57 10.64 -33.91
C SER A 225 9.56 10.07 -32.91
N VAL A 226 10.83 10.45 -33.05
CA VAL A 226 11.92 10.10 -32.13
C VAL A 226 12.56 11.39 -31.66
N SER A 227 12.31 11.74 -30.41
CA SER A 227 12.73 13.02 -29.83
C SER A 227 13.63 12.80 -28.64
N ASN A 228 14.81 13.43 -28.63
CA ASN A 228 15.78 13.34 -27.55
C ASN A 228 16.04 14.71 -26.94
N VAL A 229 16.02 14.79 -25.62
CA VAL A 229 16.40 15.98 -24.85
C VAL A 229 17.48 15.61 -23.86
N LEU A 230 18.58 16.35 -23.85
CA LEU A 230 19.67 16.22 -22.89
C LEU A 230 19.89 17.54 -22.16
N ILE A 231 19.89 17.50 -20.83
CA ILE A 231 20.29 18.62 -19.95
C ILE A 231 21.47 18.14 -19.12
N SER A 232 22.67 18.63 -19.44
CA SER A 232 23.93 18.11 -18.89
C SER A 232 24.83 19.21 -18.36
N GLY A 233 25.39 19.03 -17.18
CA GLY A 233 26.40 19.91 -16.60
C GLY A 233 25.84 20.93 -15.61
N ALA A 234 26.67 21.27 -14.62
CA ALA A 234 26.32 22.25 -13.59
C ALA A 234 25.88 23.58 -14.21
N GLY A 235 24.72 24.07 -13.76
CA GLY A 235 24.12 25.32 -14.24
C GLY A 235 23.30 25.19 -15.52
N SER A 236 23.39 24.06 -16.24
CA SER A 236 22.52 23.83 -17.41
C SER A 236 21.08 23.69 -16.97
N ARG A 237 20.16 24.44 -17.58
CA ARG A 237 18.76 24.47 -17.15
C ARG A 237 17.77 24.51 -18.31
N TRP A 238 16.69 23.74 -18.20
CA TRP A 238 15.47 23.99 -18.95
C TRP A 238 14.37 24.48 -18.01
N THR A 239 13.94 25.73 -18.19
CA THR A 239 12.86 26.38 -17.41
C THR A 239 11.58 26.47 -18.25
N VAL A 240 10.45 26.01 -17.72
CA VAL A 240 9.12 26.14 -18.34
C VAL A 240 8.26 27.05 -17.48
N VAL A 241 7.78 28.18 -18.01
CA VAL A 241 7.16 29.25 -17.20
C VAL A 241 5.66 29.43 -17.39
N GLY A 242 5.05 28.66 -18.29
CA GLY A 242 3.69 28.93 -18.74
C GLY A 242 3.63 30.17 -19.64
N GLY A 243 2.47 30.43 -20.20
CA GLY A 243 2.32 31.54 -21.14
C GLY A 243 0.87 31.67 -21.57
N ASP A 244 0.49 32.88 -21.94
CA ASP A 244 -0.84 33.14 -22.45
C ASP A 244 -1.03 32.41 -23.79
N THR A 245 -2.22 31.86 -24.02
CA THR A 245 -2.62 31.17 -25.25
C THR A 245 -4.01 31.65 -25.64
N TRP A 246 -4.28 31.63 -26.94
CA TRP A 246 -5.62 31.84 -27.45
C TRP A 246 -6.47 30.57 -27.30
N ASP A 247 -7.64 30.67 -26.67
CA ASP A 247 -8.65 29.62 -26.65
C ASP A 247 -9.58 29.77 -27.86
N ASN A 248 -9.44 28.86 -28.83
CA ASN A 248 -10.25 28.86 -30.05
C ASN A 248 -11.75 28.66 -29.81
N LEU A 249 -12.15 28.07 -28.68
CA LEU A 249 -13.55 27.81 -28.39
C LEU A 249 -14.25 29.04 -27.80
N THR A 250 -13.57 29.74 -26.89
CA THR A 250 -14.15 30.88 -26.16
C THR A 250 -13.74 32.23 -26.72
N GLY A 251 -12.69 32.27 -27.53
CA GLY A 251 -12.05 33.51 -27.99
C GLY A 251 -11.34 34.28 -26.87
N ALA A 252 -11.10 33.63 -25.72
CA ALA A 252 -10.41 34.24 -24.60
C ALA A 252 -8.91 33.97 -24.66
N VAL A 253 -8.13 34.92 -24.14
CA VAL A 253 -6.72 34.68 -23.80
C VAL A 253 -6.68 34.03 -22.42
N VAL A 254 -6.08 32.86 -22.33
CA VAL A 254 -5.98 32.08 -21.09
C VAL A 254 -4.55 31.64 -20.85
N ASN A 255 -4.16 31.44 -19.61
CA ASN A 255 -2.88 30.81 -19.28
C ASN A 255 -3.15 29.38 -18.80
N PRO A 256 -2.81 28.35 -19.59
CA PRO A 256 -3.09 26.96 -19.24
C PRO A 256 -2.02 26.36 -18.30
N GLY A 257 -1.10 27.19 -17.80
CA GLY A 257 0.00 26.81 -16.92
C GLY A 257 1.28 26.41 -17.63
N ALA A 258 2.33 26.21 -16.84
CA ALA A 258 3.62 25.69 -17.27
C ALA A 258 3.52 24.18 -17.51
N GLY A 259 3.80 23.73 -18.73
CA GLY A 259 3.49 22.36 -19.14
C GLY A 259 4.48 21.77 -20.12
N ILE A 260 4.89 20.52 -19.86
CA ILE A 260 5.52 19.64 -20.86
C ILE A 260 4.64 18.40 -21.01
N SER A 261 4.37 18.00 -22.26
CA SER A 261 3.76 16.70 -22.55
C SER A 261 4.57 15.91 -23.57
N THR A 262 4.74 14.62 -23.32
CA THR A 262 5.53 13.74 -24.19
C THR A 262 4.68 12.60 -24.76
N GLY A 263 5.16 11.95 -25.83
CA GLY A 263 4.57 10.70 -26.34
C GLY A 263 3.08 10.84 -26.65
N LEU A 264 2.72 11.89 -27.39
CA LEU A 264 1.32 12.26 -27.68
C LEU A 264 0.70 11.46 -28.84
N ASP A 265 1.44 10.51 -29.41
CA ASP A 265 0.97 9.57 -30.42
C ASP A 265 1.53 8.17 -30.16
N ARG A 266 0.82 7.13 -30.59
CA ARG A 266 1.22 5.71 -30.41
C ARG A 266 2.58 5.37 -31.02
N TYR A 267 3.05 6.11 -32.01
CA TYR A 267 4.35 5.91 -32.65
C TYR A 267 5.41 6.95 -32.23
N ALA A 268 5.11 7.76 -31.22
CA ALA A 268 6.07 8.72 -30.67
C ALA A 268 6.91 8.08 -29.55
N VAL A 269 8.22 8.34 -29.62
CA VAL A 269 9.21 8.01 -28.59
C VAL A 269 9.89 9.29 -28.14
N ALA A 270 9.82 9.58 -26.85
CA ALA A 270 10.49 10.72 -26.23
C ALA A 270 11.52 10.25 -25.20
N ASN A 271 12.77 10.71 -25.32
CA ASN A 271 13.84 10.46 -24.37
C ASN A 271 14.26 11.77 -23.73
N ILE A 272 14.32 11.82 -22.40
CA ILE A 272 14.78 12.99 -21.65
C ILE A 272 15.85 12.53 -20.65
N ASP A 273 17.03 13.12 -20.70
CA ASP A 273 18.12 12.83 -19.77
C ASP A 273 18.59 14.11 -19.06
N ILE A 274 18.56 14.10 -17.73
CA ILE A 274 19.04 15.19 -16.86
C ILE A 274 20.20 14.64 -16.05
N ARG A 275 21.41 15.11 -16.32
CA ARG A 275 22.61 14.55 -15.68
C ARG A 275 23.70 15.57 -15.40
N ASP A 276 24.70 15.14 -14.64
CA ASP A 276 25.92 15.91 -14.34
C ASP A 276 25.63 17.31 -13.73
N GLY A 277 24.56 17.45 -12.94
CA GLY A 277 24.16 18.72 -12.34
C GLY A 277 23.16 19.56 -13.16
N GLY A 278 22.65 19.02 -14.27
CA GLY A 278 21.61 19.65 -15.09
C GLY A 278 20.26 19.74 -14.37
N GLN A 279 19.41 20.68 -14.80
CA GLN A 279 18.12 20.93 -14.14
C GLN A 279 16.98 21.11 -15.13
N MET A 280 15.83 20.48 -14.87
CA MET A 280 14.55 20.83 -15.46
C MET A 280 13.68 21.49 -14.38
N HIS A 281 13.10 22.63 -14.70
CA HIS A 281 12.30 23.41 -13.76
C HIS A 281 10.97 23.82 -14.41
N ILE A 282 9.87 23.26 -13.93
CA ILE A 282 8.51 23.69 -14.23
C ILE A 282 8.16 24.81 -13.25
N ASP A 283 8.30 26.05 -13.69
CA ASP A 283 8.01 27.25 -12.93
C ASP A 283 6.54 27.63 -13.07
N GLY A 284 5.74 27.09 -12.16
CA GLY A 284 4.29 27.06 -12.29
C GLY A 284 3.60 28.39 -12.07
N VAL A 285 2.51 28.60 -12.83
CA VAL A 285 1.60 29.72 -12.68
C VAL A 285 0.61 29.43 -11.53
N ALA A 286 0.38 30.42 -10.67
CA ALA A 286 -0.53 30.27 -9.54
C ALA A 286 -1.99 30.07 -9.99
N GLY A 287 -2.74 29.20 -9.30
CA GLY A 287 -4.16 29.01 -9.54
C GLY A 287 -4.50 28.20 -10.79
N VAL A 288 -3.52 27.60 -11.47
CA VAL A 288 -3.72 26.68 -12.61
C VAL A 288 -2.84 25.44 -12.44
N TYR A 289 -3.13 24.37 -13.17
CA TYR A 289 -2.28 23.17 -13.18
C TYR A 289 -0.97 23.43 -13.92
N ASN A 290 0.11 22.95 -13.34
CA ASN A 290 1.44 22.97 -13.95
C ASN A 290 1.92 21.53 -14.05
N TYR A 291 2.38 21.06 -15.21
CA TYR A 291 2.51 19.62 -15.43
C TYR A 291 3.74 19.17 -16.23
N LEU A 292 4.19 17.97 -15.89
CA LEU A 292 5.04 17.13 -16.74
C LEU A 292 4.31 15.80 -16.94
N ASN A 293 3.75 15.63 -18.15
CA ASN A 293 3.04 14.41 -18.52
C ASN A 293 3.95 13.54 -19.39
N LEU A 294 4.42 12.43 -18.84
CA LEU A 294 5.21 11.44 -19.56
C LEU A 294 4.27 10.44 -20.24
N SER A 295 4.20 10.53 -21.58
CA SER A 295 3.31 9.76 -22.46
C SER A 295 1.83 10.09 -22.27
N GLY A 296 1.32 11.09 -23.00
CA GLY A 296 -0.06 11.57 -22.93
C GLY A 296 -1.02 11.10 -24.03
N GLY A 297 -0.52 10.42 -25.08
CA GLY A 297 -1.33 10.05 -26.26
C GLY A 297 -1.01 8.67 -26.84
N GLY A 298 -0.63 7.70 -26.00
CA GLY A 298 -0.35 6.33 -26.41
C GLY A 298 1.12 6.03 -26.73
N GLY A 299 2.00 7.04 -26.73
CA GLY A 299 3.42 6.87 -27.04
C GLY A 299 4.27 6.30 -25.91
N ARG A 300 5.59 6.31 -26.11
CA ARG A 300 6.60 5.90 -25.13
C ARG A 300 7.44 7.09 -24.68
N THR A 301 7.72 7.16 -23.39
CA THR A 301 8.64 8.15 -22.81
C THR A 301 9.61 7.50 -21.85
N ASP A 302 10.89 7.73 -22.04
CA ASP A 302 11.95 7.33 -21.11
C ASP A 302 12.62 8.58 -20.56
N MET A 303 12.55 8.77 -19.24
CA MET A 303 13.16 9.91 -18.54
C MET A 303 14.16 9.45 -17.49
N GLY A 304 15.36 10.03 -17.50
CA GLY A 304 16.40 9.83 -16.49
C GLY A 304 16.77 11.14 -15.79
N VAL A 305 16.91 11.11 -14.47
CA VAL A 305 17.53 12.15 -13.64
C VAL A 305 18.65 11.49 -12.85
N ARG A 306 19.91 11.81 -13.17
CA ARG A 306 21.08 11.06 -12.68
C ARG A 306 22.19 11.97 -12.21
N GLY A 307 22.90 11.55 -11.17
CA GLY A 307 24.06 12.24 -10.64
C GLY A 307 23.70 13.34 -9.64
N ALA A 308 24.60 13.55 -8.69
CA ALA A 308 24.45 14.55 -7.64
C ALA A 308 24.27 15.95 -8.25
N GLY A 309 23.30 16.70 -7.73
CA GLY A 309 22.97 18.04 -8.19
C GLY A 309 22.04 18.10 -9.39
N SER A 310 21.75 16.97 -10.06
CA SER A 310 20.74 16.90 -11.11
C SER A 310 19.33 16.97 -10.51
N LYS A 311 18.45 17.80 -11.09
CA LYS A 311 17.13 18.09 -10.49
C LYS A 311 15.98 18.16 -11.49
N LEU A 312 14.82 17.65 -11.06
CA LEU A 312 13.50 17.95 -11.62
C LEU A 312 12.70 18.76 -10.59
N LEU A 313 12.40 20.02 -10.89
CA LEU A 313 11.79 20.95 -9.94
C LEU A 313 10.43 21.42 -10.43
N PHE A 314 9.48 21.51 -9.51
CA PHE A 314 8.24 22.25 -9.68
C PHE A 314 8.22 23.41 -8.69
N SER A 315 7.82 24.59 -9.15
CA SER A 315 7.43 25.71 -8.30
C SER A 315 6.01 26.16 -8.63
N GLY A 316 5.45 27.01 -7.79
CA GLY A 316 4.07 27.47 -7.93
C GLY A 316 3.07 26.49 -7.33
N ASP A 317 1.83 26.63 -7.79
CA ASP A 317 0.69 25.88 -7.29
C ASP A 317 0.38 24.69 -8.21
N ALA A 318 -0.24 23.64 -7.66
CA ALA A 318 -0.78 22.52 -8.42
C ALA A 318 0.19 21.85 -9.42
N GLY A 319 1.45 21.65 -9.03
CA GLY A 319 2.45 20.88 -9.79
C GLY A 319 2.10 19.38 -9.91
N VAL A 320 2.01 18.87 -11.15
CA VAL A 320 1.57 17.52 -11.50
C VAL A 320 2.68 16.79 -12.27
N LEU A 321 3.09 15.63 -11.77
CA LEU A 321 3.96 14.70 -12.50
C LEU A 321 3.17 13.42 -12.82
N GLN A 322 3.11 13.05 -14.09
CA GLN A 322 2.47 11.80 -14.51
C GLN A 322 3.46 10.93 -15.27
N VAL A 323 3.69 9.72 -14.77
CA VAL A 323 4.54 8.71 -15.40
C VAL A 323 3.63 7.66 -16.04
N GLY A 324 3.34 7.83 -17.32
CA GLY A 324 2.45 7.00 -18.10
C GLY A 324 1.01 7.47 -17.96
N GLN A 325 0.44 8.03 -19.02
CA GLN A 325 -0.95 8.48 -19.10
C GLN A 325 -1.62 7.99 -20.39
N SER A 326 -2.95 7.88 -20.41
CA SER A 326 -3.78 7.75 -21.62
C SER A 326 -3.26 6.72 -22.63
N LEU A 327 -3.28 5.43 -22.26
CA LEU A 327 -2.84 4.29 -23.09
C LEU A 327 -1.34 4.24 -23.45
N GLY A 328 -0.52 5.20 -23.01
CA GLY A 328 0.92 5.22 -23.28
C GLY A 328 1.74 4.36 -22.31
N SER A 329 3.05 4.34 -22.53
CA SER A 329 4.03 3.76 -21.59
C SER A 329 5.07 4.80 -21.19
N ALA A 330 5.42 4.89 -19.91
CA ALA A 330 6.54 5.74 -19.51
C ALA A 330 7.39 5.13 -18.39
N SER A 331 8.68 5.47 -18.40
CA SER A 331 9.64 5.17 -17.34
C SER A 331 10.31 6.45 -16.84
N LEU A 332 10.43 6.59 -15.53
CA LEU A 332 11.19 7.64 -14.86
C LEU A 332 12.20 7.03 -13.89
N GLU A 333 13.47 7.38 -14.03
CA GLU A 333 14.53 6.97 -13.10
C GLU A 333 15.15 8.18 -12.39
N ILE A 334 15.28 8.10 -11.07
CA ILE A 334 16.01 9.06 -10.22
C ILE A 334 17.14 8.28 -9.53
N ARG A 335 18.38 8.53 -9.94
CA ARG A 335 19.55 7.75 -9.51
C ARG A 335 20.74 8.62 -9.09
N GLU A 336 21.69 7.99 -8.39
CA GLU A 336 23.03 8.56 -8.15
C GLU A 336 23.01 9.93 -7.43
N GLY A 337 22.08 10.14 -6.50
CA GLY A 337 21.98 11.40 -5.75
C GLY A 337 21.15 12.50 -6.42
N ALA A 338 20.44 12.17 -7.50
CA ALA A 338 19.51 13.07 -8.17
C ALA A 338 18.24 13.34 -7.33
N GLN A 339 17.56 14.45 -7.62
CA GLN A 339 16.37 14.87 -6.86
C GLN A 339 15.20 15.27 -7.75
N ALA A 340 13.98 15.01 -7.29
CA ALA A 340 12.76 15.59 -7.85
C ALA A 340 11.86 16.14 -6.73
N SER A 341 11.31 17.35 -6.87
CA SER A 341 10.54 18.01 -5.79
C SER A 341 9.51 19.03 -6.26
N GLY A 342 8.61 19.43 -5.36
CA GLY A 342 7.67 20.55 -5.53
C GLY A 342 6.32 20.21 -6.17
N MET A 343 6.09 18.93 -6.52
CA MET A 343 4.80 18.48 -7.04
C MET A 343 3.81 18.22 -5.90
N PHE A 344 2.53 18.50 -6.11
CA PHE A 344 1.46 18.05 -5.21
C PHE A 344 0.87 16.72 -5.67
N TYR A 345 0.86 16.43 -6.97
CA TYR A 345 0.26 15.22 -7.50
C TYR A 345 1.26 14.43 -8.32
N LEU A 346 1.45 13.16 -7.93
CA LEU A 346 2.20 12.18 -8.70
C LEU A 346 1.28 11.01 -9.06
N SER A 347 1.28 10.60 -10.32
CA SER A 347 0.67 9.33 -10.72
C SER A 347 1.61 8.48 -11.56
N VAL A 348 1.66 7.17 -11.30
CA VAL A 348 2.41 6.19 -12.09
C VAL A 348 1.41 5.17 -12.64
N GLY A 349 1.21 5.14 -13.96
CA GLY A 349 0.23 4.28 -14.62
C GLY A 349 -1.22 4.74 -14.41
N ARG A 350 -1.70 5.67 -15.24
CA ARG A 350 -3.04 6.26 -15.17
C ARG A 350 -3.80 6.19 -16.51
N ASN A 351 -5.11 5.95 -16.46
CA ASN A 351 -6.00 5.93 -17.65
C ASN A 351 -5.57 4.85 -18.66
N ALA A 352 -5.54 3.59 -18.22
CA ALA A 352 -5.14 2.42 -19.02
C ALA A 352 -3.72 2.49 -19.62
N SER A 353 -2.83 3.28 -19.04
CA SER A 353 -1.41 3.34 -19.41
C SER A 353 -0.54 2.39 -18.57
N PHE A 354 0.71 2.24 -18.96
CA PHE A 354 1.78 1.63 -18.17
C PHE A 354 2.76 2.69 -17.67
N GLY A 355 3.08 2.68 -16.38
CA GLY A 355 4.05 3.59 -15.78
C GLY A 355 5.06 2.87 -14.89
N GLN A 356 6.32 3.26 -14.97
CA GLN A 356 7.39 2.78 -14.11
C GLN A 356 8.18 3.95 -13.49
N LEU A 357 8.38 3.90 -12.18
CA LEU A 357 9.23 4.86 -11.45
C LEU A 357 10.27 4.11 -10.63
N VAL A 358 11.53 4.51 -10.74
CA VAL A 358 12.64 3.99 -9.93
C VAL A 358 13.33 5.14 -9.19
N VAL A 359 13.46 5.02 -7.87
CA VAL A 359 14.27 5.90 -7.03
C VAL A 359 15.34 5.05 -6.35
N ASP A 360 16.57 5.15 -6.84
CA ASP A 360 17.63 4.21 -6.50
C ASP A 360 18.95 4.89 -6.13
N GLY A 361 19.63 4.35 -5.12
CA GLY A 361 20.91 4.85 -4.63
C GLY A 361 20.79 5.88 -3.50
N ALA A 362 21.79 5.90 -2.63
CA ALA A 362 21.86 6.83 -1.52
C ALA A 362 21.86 8.29 -2.01
N GLY A 363 21.07 9.14 -1.35
CA GLY A 363 20.90 10.55 -1.72
C GLY A 363 19.90 10.80 -2.85
N SER A 364 19.46 9.77 -3.58
CA SER A 364 18.39 9.90 -4.57
C SER A 364 17.05 10.11 -3.85
N GLU A 365 16.36 11.20 -4.17
CA GLU A 365 15.14 11.59 -3.45
C GLU A 365 14.03 12.11 -4.37
N LEU A 366 12.80 11.65 -4.14
CA LEU A 366 11.58 12.22 -4.69
C LEU A 366 10.72 12.81 -3.56
N ARG A 367 10.41 14.10 -3.65
CA ARG A 367 9.60 14.84 -2.69
C ARG A 367 8.29 15.30 -3.32
N ILE A 368 7.18 14.95 -2.70
CA ILE A 368 5.84 15.41 -3.05
C ILE A 368 5.39 16.33 -1.90
N ASP A 369 5.95 17.53 -1.93
CA ASP A 369 5.81 18.59 -0.94
C ASP A 369 5.15 19.85 -1.50
N GLY A 370 4.68 19.79 -2.75
CA GLY A 370 3.83 20.82 -3.33
C GLY A 370 2.39 20.75 -2.79
N THR A 371 1.63 21.79 -3.07
CA THR A 371 0.21 21.87 -2.72
C THR A 371 -0.62 22.34 -3.91
N ALA A 372 -1.94 22.16 -3.84
CA ALA A 372 -2.87 22.66 -4.86
C ALA A 372 -3.92 23.60 -4.23
N SER A 373 -4.09 24.82 -4.74
CA SER A 373 -5.15 25.73 -4.32
C SER A 373 -6.53 25.29 -4.84
N ALA A 374 -7.58 25.84 -4.24
CA ALA A 374 -8.94 25.62 -4.71
C ALA A 374 -9.17 26.16 -6.13
N THR A 375 -8.51 27.27 -6.49
CA THR A 375 -8.59 27.84 -7.84
C THR A 375 -8.03 26.89 -8.89
N ALA A 376 -6.87 26.26 -8.61
CA ALA A 376 -6.24 25.36 -9.55
C ALA A 376 -6.95 24.00 -9.67
N ASN A 377 -7.33 23.41 -8.54
CA ASN A 377 -7.75 22.01 -8.46
C ASN A 377 -9.26 21.82 -8.19
N GLY A 378 -10.03 22.91 -8.11
CA GLY A 378 -11.44 22.90 -7.69
C GLY A 378 -11.63 22.65 -6.18
N GLY A 379 -10.53 22.42 -5.45
CA GLY A 379 -10.49 22.25 -4.00
C GLY A 379 -9.04 22.20 -3.52
N ALA A 380 -8.78 22.78 -2.35
CA ALA A 380 -7.43 22.80 -1.79
C ALA A 380 -6.97 21.38 -1.44
N SER A 381 -5.76 20.99 -1.84
CA SER A 381 -5.22 19.64 -1.63
C SER A 381 -3.76 19.64 -1.20
N ASN A 382 -3.41 18.62 -0.41
CA ASN A 382 -2.04 18.26 -0.04
C ASN A 382 -1.46 17.24 -1.05
N GLY A 383 -0.22 16.80 -0.80
CA GLY A 383 0.46 15.80 -1.62
C GLY A 383 -0.31 14.49 -1.78
N VAL A 384 -0.51 14.04 -3.03
CA VAL A 384 -1.15 12.76 -3.37
C VAL A 384 -0.28 11.98 -4.35
N PHE A 385 -0.14 10.69 -4.08
CA PHE A 385 0.62 9.76 -4.92
C PHE A 385 -0.23 8.54 -5.28
N ASP A 386 -0.55 8.36 -6.57
CA ASP A 386 -1.29 7.21 -7.07
C ASP A 386 -0.38 6.28 -7.89
N ILE A 387 -0.45 4.97 -7.64
CA ILE A 387 0.25 3.91 -8.38
C ILE A 387 -0.80 2.96 -8.94
N GLY A 388 -1.06 3.03 -10.25
CA GLY A 388 -2.19 2.35 -10.86
C GLY A 388 -3.51 3.07 -10.57
N ARG A 389 -4.04 3.78 -11.57
CA ARG A 389 -5.30 4.54 -11.46
C ARG A 389 -6.13 4.45 -12.74
N SER A 390 -7.45 4.38 -12.63
CA SER A 390 -8.41 4.40 -13.74
C SER A 390 -8.03 3.41 -14.86
N GLY A 391 -7.88 2.13 -14.52
CA GLY A 391 -7.44 1.07 -15.44
C GLY A 391 -5.94 1.02 -15.75
N GLY A 392 -5.14 2.00 -15.29
CA GLY A 392 -3.69 2.02 -15.49
C GLY A 392 -2.93 1.01 -14.63
N THR A 393 -1.72 0.65 -15.09
CA THR A 393 -0.77 -0.22 -14.38
C THR A 393 0.47 0.57 -13.99
N GLY A 394 0.74 0.68 -12.68
CA GLY A 394 1.89 1.41 -12.15
C GLY A 394 2.85 0.51 -11.37
N ILE A 395 4.15 0.71 -11.57
CA ILE A 395 5.21 0.04 -10.81
C ILE A 395 6.18 1.09 -10.25
N VAL A 396 6.41 1.04 -8.94
CA VAL A 396 7.35 1.92 -8.24
C VAL A 396 8.37 1.09 -7.48
N THR A 397 9.65 1.43 -7.61
CA THR A 397 10.74 0.78 -6.87
C THR A 397 11.59 1.81 -6.15
N ILE A 398 11.79 1.60 -4.85
CA ILE A 398 12.69 2.35 -3.99
C ILE A 398 13.81 1.41 -3.54
N SER A 399 15.04 1.66 -3.97
CA SER A 399 16.16 0.75 -3.72
C SER A 399 17.47 1.46 -3.42
N GLY A 400 18.46 0.70 -2.93
CA GLY A 400 19.84 1.21 -2.78
C GLY A 400 20.02 2.41 -1.84
N GLY A 401 19.08 2.66 -0.91
CA GLY A 401 19.08 3.85 -0.06
C GLY A 401 18.30 5.05 -0.61
N GLY A 402 17.55 4.85 -1.71
CA GLY A 402 16.67 5.88 -2.28
C GLY A 402 15.49 6.22 -1.37
N LYS A 403 14.91 7.41 -1.55
CA LYS A 403 13.85 7.92 -0.69
C LYS A 403 12.71 8.55 -1.47
N ILE A 404 11.47 8.21 -1.11
CA ILE A 404 10.27 8.97 -1.50
C ILE A 404 9.68 9.58 -0.25
N SER A 405 9.31 10.87 -0.29
CA SER A 405 8.65 11.54 0.82
C SER A 405 7.45 12.38 0.41
N LEU A 406 6.38 12.31 1.21
CA LEU A 406 5.19 13.14 1.14
C LEU A 406 5.05 13.86 2.48
N GLN A 407 4.87 15.18 2.47
CA GLN A 407 4.74 15.96 3.70
C GLN A 407 3.53 16.91 3.62
N ALA A 408 2.62 16.79 4.58
CA ALA A 408 1.57 17.78 4.81
C ALA A 408 2.05 18.80 5.84
N VAL A 409 2.03 20.09 5.47
CA VAL A 409 2.36 21.21 6.37
C VAL A 409 1.17 22.14 6.60
N ASP A 410 0.07 21.95 5.88
CA ASP A 410 -1.14 22.79 5.94
C ASP A 410 -2.38 21.96 6.30
N SER A 411 -3.34 22.59 6.98
CA SER A 411 -4.69 22.04 7.09
C SER A 411 -5.43 22.21 5.76
N ARG A 412 -5.70 21.08 5.09
CA ARG A 412 -6.52 21.02 3.87
C ARG A 412 -7.51 19.88 3.99
N PRO A 413 -8.68 19.95 3.33
CA PRO A 413 -9.74 18.94 3.45
C PRO A 413 -9.32 17.50 3.17
N ALA A 414 -8.22 17.29 2.46
CA ALA A 414 -7.58 16.00 2.27
C ALA A 414 -6.16 16.00 2.86
N GLY A 415 -5.86 15.00 3.69
CA GLY A 415 -4.50 14.71 4.14
C GLY A 415 -3.63 14.17 3.00
N THR A 416 -2.34 13.99 3.27
CA THR A 416 -1.45 13.32 2.31
C THR A 416 -1.88 11.88 2.11
N ALA A 417 -1.89 11.43 0.84
CA ALA A 417 -2.40 10.11 0.49
C ALA A 417 -1.50 9.38 -0.49
N VAL A 418 -1.28 8.08 -0.23
CA VAL A 418 -0.69 7.14 -1.19
C VAL A 418 -1.72 6.07 -1.52
N ASN A 419 -2.03 5.85 -2.80
CA ASN A 419 -2.94 4.79 -3.22
C ASN A 419 -2.25 3.85 -4.23
N ILE A 420 -2.35 2.55 -4.01
CA ILE A 420 -1.82 1.51 -4.90
C ILE A 420 -3.02 0.71 -5.43
N GLY A 421 -3.26 0.70 -6.74
CA GLY A 421 -4.46 0.10 -7.33
C GLY A 421 -5.72 0.83 -6.86
N ARG A 422 -5.83 2.12 -7.20
CA ARG A 422 -6.82 3.04 -6.61
C ARG A 422 -8.25 2.74 -7.04
N ASP A 423 -8.49 2.68 -8.35
CA ASP A 423 -9.82 2.57 -8.95
C ASP A 423 -10.04 1.14 -9.48
N ALA A 424 -11.29 0.77 -9.80
CA ALA A 424 -11.59 -0.49 -10.47
C ALA A 424 -10.73 -0.72 -11.73
N ALA A 425 -10.36 -1.99 -11.97
CA ALA A 425 -9.49 -2.44 -13.06
C ALA A 425 -8.06 -1.85 -13.08
N SER A 426 -7.67 -1.04 -12.10
CA SER A 426 -6.28 -0.56 -11.98
C SER A 426 -5.39 -1.55 -11.23
N SER A 427 -4.10 -1.54 -11.54
CA SER A 427 -3.09 -2.38 -10.87
C SER A 427 -1.89 -1.53 -10.44
N GLY A 428 -1.47 -1.66 -9.19
CA GLY A 428 -0.30 -0.96 -8.67
C GLY A 428 0.65 -1.89 -7.92
N THR A 429 1.95 -1.65 -8.05
CA THR A 429 2.99 -2.34 -7.27
C THR A 429 3.98 -1.31 -6.72
N LEU A 430 4.25 -1.38 -5.42
CA LEU A 430 5.32 -0.63 -4.76
C LEU A 430 6.31 -1.60 -4.12
N ASN A 431 7.58 -1.49 -4.50
CA ASN A 431 8.69 -2.25 -3.93
C ASN A 431 9.61 -1.30 -3.15
N ILE A 432 9.91 -1.63 -1.90
CA ILE A 432 10.88 -0.93 -1.05
C ILE A 432 11.91 -1.95 -0.58
N SER A 433 13.14 -1.87 -1.09
CA SER A 433 14.15 -2.89 -0.84
C SER A 433 15.54 -2.32 -0.56
N GLY A 434 16.28 -2.92 0.37
CA GLY A 434 17.63 -2.48 0.71
C GLY A 434 17.66 -1.52 1.89
N ALA A 435 18.74 -1.58 2.67
CA ALA A 435 18.93 -0.70 3.83
C ALA A 435 18.91 0.78 3.41
N GLY A 436 18.22 1.60 4.19
CA GLY A 436 18.06 3.04 3.93
C GLY A 436 16.92 3.37 2.94
N SER A 437 16.47 2.42 2.12
CA SER A 437 15.37 2.64 1.18
C SER A 437 14.07 2.92 1.93
N THR A 438 13.46 4.09 1.70
CA THR A 438 12.34 4.56 2.53
C THR A 438 11.24 5.22 1.72
N LEU A 439 9.98 4.85 2.01
CA LEU A 439 8.82 5.69 1.74
C LEU A 439 8.36 6.34 3.06
N LEU A 440 8.41 7.67 3.12
CA LEU A 440 7.94 8.46 4.27
C LEU A 440 6.69 9.26 3.88
N ILE A 441 5.62 9.13 4.66
CA ILE A 441 4.41 9.92 4.52
C ILE A 441 4.16 10.59 5.86
N SER A 442 4.20 11.93 5.91
CA SER A 442 4.05 12.67 7.16
C SER A 442 3.02 13.79 7.08
N ALA A 443 2.46 14.11 8.24
CA ALA A 443 1.69 15.32 8.47
C ALA A 443 2.11 15.92 9.82
N ALA A 444 2.43 17.21 9.84
CA ALA A 444 2.68 17.94 11.08
C ALA A 444 1.35 18.36 11.74
N SER A 445 1.31 18.46 13.07
CA SER A 445 0.25 19.25 13.72
C SER A 445 0.47 20.72 13.38
N VAL A 446 -0.59 21.39 12.97
CA VAL A 446 -0.62 22.82 12.66
C VAL A 446 -1.42 23.61 13.70
N LEU A 447 -2.14 22.91 14.58
CA LEU A 447 -2.97 23.51 15.62
C LEU A 447 -2.74 22.81 16.97
N PRO A 448 -2.06 23.46 17.95
CA PRO A 448 -1.88 22.89 19.27
C PRO A 448 -3.24 22.51 19.90
N GLY A 449 -3.40 21.24 20.26
CA GLY A 449 -4.64 20.70 20.85
C GLY A 449 -5.68 20.20 19.84
N GLY A 450 -5.45 20.34 18.53
CA GLY A 450 -6.34 19.85 17.48
C GLY A 450 -7.54 20.76 17.19
N GLY A 451 -8.52 20.23 16.44
CA GLY A 451 -9.76 20.93 16.07
C GLY A 451 -10.02 20.97 14.55
N PRO A 452 -11.03 21.73 14.09
CA PRO A 452 -11.42 21.74 12.67
C PRO A 452 -10.35 22.27 11.72
N GLY A 453 -9.48 23.16 12.21
CA GLY A 453 -8.35 23.73 11.48
C GLY A 453 -7.05 22.93 11.59
N GLU A 454 -7.07 21.75 12.21
CA GLU A 454 -5.92 20.85 12.30
C GLU A 454 -5.67 20.14 10.95
N ALA A 455 -4.44 19.72 10.70
CA ALA A 455 -4.09 18.95 9.51
C ALA A 455 -4.73 17.55 9.54
N PHE A 456 -4.93 16.95 8.37
CA PHE A 456 -5.35 15.55 8.28
C PHE A 456 -4.13 14.64 8.31
N ASN A 457 -4.20 13.60 9.15
CA ASN A 457 -3.14 12.61 9.23
C ASN A 457 -3.01 11.79 7.93
N PRO A 458 -1.82 11.24 7.65
CA PRO A 458 -1.56 10.50 6.43
C PRO A 458 -2.42 9.25 6.27
N VAL A 459 -2.75 8.93 5.03
CA VAL A 459 -3.41 7.67 4.67
C VAL A 459 -2.70 6.96 3.52
N MET A 460 -2.49 5.66 3.68
CA MET A 460 -2.03 4.77 2.61
C MET A 460 -3.04 3.66 2.36
N ARG A 461 -3.30 3.36 1.09
CA ARG A 461 -4.25 2.33 0.66
C ARG A 461 -3.60 1.41 -0.36
N VAL A 462 -3.69 0.10 -0.14
CA VAL A 462 -3.18 -0.95 -1.02
C VAL A 462 -4.38 -1.76 -1.51
N GLY A 463 -4.71 -1.67 -2.79
CA GLY A 463 -5.88 -2.33 -3.38
C GLY A 463 -7.19 -1.70 -2.91
N ARG A 464 -7.38 -0.39 -3.17
CA ARG A 464 -8.55 0.35 -2.72
C ARG A 464 -9.83 -0.16 -3.40
N GLU A 465 -9.90 -0.07 -4.71
CA GLU A 465 -10.95 -0.64 -5.58
C GLU A 465 -10.34 -1.52 -6.68
N GLY A 466 -9.04 -1.36 -6.96
CA GLY A 466 -8.27 -2.18 -7.90
C GLY A 466 -7.44 -3.25 -7.20
N THR A 467 -6.33 -3.65 -7.84
CA THR A 467 -5.34 -4.57 -7.26
C THR A 467 -4.09 -3.81 -6.84
N GLY A 468 -3.68 -3.94 -5.59
CA GLY A 468 -2.45 -3.32 -5.08
C GLY A 468 -1.51 -4.34 -4.46
N GLN A 469 -0.20 -4.16 -4.71
CA GLN A 469 0.87 -4.89 -4.06
C GLN A 469 1.87 -3.95 -3.40
N LEU A 470 2.20 -4.22 -2.14
CA LEU A 470 3.24 -3.56 -1.37
C LEU A 470 4.28 -4.60 -0.92
N ASN A 471 5.52 -4.46 -1.36
CA ASN A 471 6.61 -5.35 -0.98
C ASN A 471 7.70 -4.56 -0.27
N ILE A 472 8.03 -4.95 0.96
CA ILE A 472 9.07 -4.34 1.79
C ILE A 472 10.05 -5.43 2.18
N SER A 473 11.31 -5.28 1.76
CA SER A 473 12.32 -6.32 1.97
C SER A 473 13.74 -5.79 2.21
N ALA A 474 14.62 -6.66 2.70
CA ALA A 474 16.06 -6.41 2.82
C ALA A 474 16.42 -5.08 3.51
N GLY A 475 15.69 -4.68 4.56
CA GLY A 475 15.93 -3.44 5.31
C GLY A 475 15.18 -2.20 4.81
N GLY A 476 14.33 -2.33 3.78
CA GLY A 476 13.47 -1.25 3.30
C GLY A 476 12.37 -0.87 4.30
N LYS A 477 11.88 0.38 4.27
CA LYS A 477 10.91 0.89 5.25
C LYS A 477 9.75 1.66 4.66
N LEU A 478 8.56 1.45 5.21
CA LEU A 478 7.39 2.31 5.05
C LEU A 478 7.08 3.00 6.37
N LEU A 479 7.11 4.33 6.39
CA LEU A 479 6.91 5.15 7.58
C LEU A 479 5.72 6.09 7.36
N LEU A 480 4.64 5.90 8.13
CA LEU A 480 3.49 6.81 8.20
C LEU A 480 3.55 7.55 9.55
N ASN A 481 3.66 8.86 9.51
CA ASN A 481 3.81 9.71 10.68
C ASN A 481 2.79 10.85 10.69
N GLY A 482 1.66 10.67 11.37
CA GLY A 482 0.64 11.71 11.49
C GLY A 482 0.64 12.37 12.85
N GLN A 483 1.25 13.54 12.96
CA GLN A 483 1.34 14.28 14.22
C GLN A 483 0.09 15.11 14.52
N ALA A 484 -0.89 15.14 13.62
CA ALA A 484 -2.11 15.92 13.82
C ALA A 484 -2.91 15.38 15.01
N VAL A 485 -3.35 16.27 15.89
CA VAL A 485 -4.00 15.90 17.15
C VAL A 485 -5.42 15.42 16.88
N SER A 486 -5.72 14.21 17.30
CA SER A 486 -7.06 13.63 17.17
C SER A 486 -7.91 13.93 18.41
N THR A 487 -9.13 14.41 18.19
CA THR A 487 -10.13 14.65 19.24
C THR A 487 -11.45 13.94 18.90
N VAL A 488 -12.35 13.84 19.89
CA VAL A 488 -13.67 13.22 19.69
C VAL A 488 -14.49 13.93 18.60
N ALA A 489 -14.47 15.27 18.57
CA ALA A 489 -15.17 16.06 17.56
C ALA A 489 -14.45 16.05 16.20
N ASP A 490 -13.12 16.00 16.23
CA ASP A 490 -12.24 16.10 15.06
C ASP A 490 -11.25 14.94 15.05
N SER A 491 -11.71 13.76 14.62
CA SER A 491 -10.84 12.58 14.56
C SER A 491 -9.82 12.71 13.44
N ARG A 492 -8.57 12.36 13.74
CA ARG A 492 -7.42 12.41 12.82
C ARG A 492 -6.66 11.10 12.89
N SER A 493 -6.90 10.20 11.95
CA SER A 493 -6.27 8.88 11.93
C SER A 493 -5.11 8.79 10.95
N THR A 494 -3.99 8.26 11.44
CA THR A 494 -2.89 7.83 10.58
C THR A 494 -3.15 6.39 10.17
N SER A 495 -3.46 6.15 8.90
CA SER A 495 -4.06 4.89 8.48
C SER A 495 -3.29 4.20 7.36
N LEU A 496 -3.03 2.91 7.51
CA LEU A 496 -2.69 1.99 6.42
C LEU A 496 -3.84 1.02 6.21
N ILE A 497 -4.35 0.91 4.98
CA ILE A 497 -5.42 -0.02 4.63
C ILE A 497 -4.96 -0.95 3.51
N VAL A 498 -5.06 -2.26 3.72
CA VAL A 498 -4.71 -3.31 2.77
C VAL A 498 -5.97 -4.06 2.37
N GLY A 499 -6.47 -3.82 1.16
CA GLY A 499 -7.75 -4.29 0.66
C GLY A 499 -8.90 -3.42 1.15
N GLY A 500 -9.47 -2.60 0.27
CA GLY A 500 -10.59 -1.70 0.57
C GLY A 500 -10.18 -0.33 1.11
N TYR A 501 -11.13 0.43 1.67
CA TYR A 501 -10.83 1.78 2.22
C TYR A 501 -11.86 2.38 3.19
N ASN A 502 -13.08 1.88 3.26
CA ASN A 502 -14.10 2.34 4.22
C ASN A 502 -15.15 1.23 4.45
N ASP A 503 -16.11 1.46 5.35
CA ASP A 503 -17.12 0.46 5.72
C ASP A 503 -18.31 0.34 4.74
N ALA A 504 -18.44 1.26 3.78
CA ALA A 504 -19.65 1.41 2.96
C ALA A 504 -19.46 1.08 1.48
N THR A 505 -18.23 1.11 0.98
CA THR A 505 -17.91 0.98 -0.44
C THR A 505 -17.24 -0.34 -0.71
N ILE A 506 -17.58 -0.96 -1.84
CA ILE A 506 -16.94 -2.18 -2.33
C ILE A 506 -15.43 -1.95 -2.42
N GLY A 507 -14.67 -2.81 -1.75
CA GLY A 507 -13.21 -2.76 -1.75
C GLY A 507 -12.56 -3.59 -2.85
N GLY A 508 -11.29 -3.31 -3.10
CA GLY A 508 -10.42 -4.05 -4.02
C GLY A 508 -9.60 -5.14 -3.32
N LYS A 509 -8.54 -5.58 -4.01
CA LYS A 509 -7.61 -6.61 -3.53
C LYS A 509 -6.26 -5.98 -3.17
N GLY A 510 -5.89 -6.04 -1.89
CA GLY A 510 -4.60 -5.56 -1.39
C GLY A 510 -3.74 -6.69 -0.86
N VAL A 511 -2.46 -6.71 -1.24
CA VAL A 511 -1.46 -7.62 -0.68
C VAL A 511 -0.24 -6.82 -0.22
N ALA A 512 0.17 -7.04 1.03
CA ALA A 512 1.35 -6.44 1.62
C ALA A 512 2.29 -7.51 2.20
N LEU A 513 3.58 -7.40 1.89
CA LEU A 513 4.64 -8.27 2.39
C LEU A 513 5.72 -7.42 3.08
N VAL A 514 6.11 -7.82 4.30
CA VAL A 514 7.27 -7.28 5.04
C VAL A 514 8.20 -8.43 5.38
N SER A 515 9.39 -8.48 4.80
CA SER A 515 10.29 -9.64 4.93
C SER A 515 11.76 -9.27 5.04
N GLY A 516 12.44 -9.76 6.06
CA GLY A 516 13.87 -9.58 6.27
C GLY A 516 14.19 -8.64 7.43
N ALA A 517 15.37 -8.83 8.03
CA ALA A 517 15.84 -7.99 9.13
C ALA A 517 15.90 -6.51 8.70
N GLY A 518 15.41 -5.63 9.58
CA GLY A 518 15.34 -4.19 9.35
C GLY A 518 14.19 -3.72 8.44
N SER A 519 13.44 -4.65 7.82
CA SER A 519 12.25 -4.30 7.05
C SER A 519 11.08 -3.96 7.96
N GLU A 520 10.43 -2.82 7.68
CA GLU A 520 9.51 -2.22 8.64
C GLU A 520 8.32 -1.53 7.97
N ILE A 521 7.13 -1.74 8.54
CA ILE A 521 5.99 -0.81 8.43
C ILE A 521 5.79 -0.17 9.80
N ALA A 522 5.92 1.16 9.88
CA ALA A 522 5.60 1.91 11.08
C ALA A 522 4.48 2.91 10.82
N VAL A 523 3.34 2.75 11.51
CA VAL A 523 2.22 3.70 11.51
C VAL A 523 2.18 4.36 12.87
N THR A 524 2.43 5.66 12.93
CA THR A 524 2.64 6.39 14.19
C THR A 524 1.86 7.69 14.22
N GLY A 525 1.62 8.20 15.43
CA GLY A 525 0.94 9.47 15.67
C GLY A 525 -0.55 9.32 16.02
N GLY A 526 -1.37 10.31 15.66
CA GLY A 526 -2.80 10.36 15.99
C GLY A 526 -3.57 9.17 15.42
N ASP A 527 -4.29 8.47 16.30
CA ASP A 527 -5.11 7.29 16.03
C ASP A 527 -4.52 6.28 15.04
N ALA A 528 -3.24 5.92 15.21
CA ALA A 528 -2.52 5.04 14.30
C ALA A 528 -3.23 3.68 14.10
N TYR A 529 -3.55 3.35 12.85
CA TYR A 529 -4.46 2.27 12.51
C TYR A 529 -4.01 1.48 11.28
N ILE A 530 -4.12 0.16 11.34
CA ILE A 530 -3.97 -0.74 10.20
C ILE A 530 -5.27 -1.52 9.98
N GLY A 531 -5.83 -1.45 8.77
CA GLY A 531 -6.96 -2.29 8.35
C GLY A 531 -6.54 -3.29 7.28
N VAL A 532 -6.86 -4.57 7.46
CA VAL A 532 -6.62 -5.64 6.48
C VAL A 532 -7.96 -6.26 6.08
N GLY A 533 -8.38 -6.08 4.84
CA GLY A 533 -9.72 -6.46 4.38
C GLY A 533 -10.80 -5.55 4.98
N HIS A 534 -10.72 -4.25 4.67
CA HIS A 534 -11.58 -3.20 5.24
C HIS A 534 -12.65 -2.77 4.23
N GLY A 535 -13.88 -3.26 4.44
CA GLY A 535 -15.07 -2.85 3.69
C GLY A 535 -15.73 -4.00 2.95
N PRO A 536 -16.97 -3.79 2.45
CA PRO A 536 -17.71 -4.82 1.73
C PRO A 536 -16.90 -5.42 0.58
N GLN A 537 -16.83 -6.75 0.48
CA GLN A 537 -16.11 -7.50 -0.57
C GLN A 537 -14.59 -7.20 -0.67
N ALA A 538 -14.03 -6.38 0.23
CA ALA A 538 -12.60 -6.11 0.26
C ALA A 538 -11.82 -7.39 0.58
N ASN A 539 -10.71 -7.61 -0.11
CA ASN A 539 -9.80 -8.73 0.18
C ASN A 539 -8.41 -8.17 0.52
N GLY A 540 -8.00 -8.33 1.78
CA GLY A 540 -6.70 -7.87 2.26
C GLY A 540 -5.84 -9.00 2.76
N GLN A 541 -4.55 -8.97 2.41
CA GLN A 541 -3.54 -9.86 2.97
C GLN A 541 -2.32 -9.07 3.45
N LEU A 542 -1.92 -9.26 4.70
CA LEU A 542 -0.67 -8.76 5.26
C LEU A 542 0.18 -9.93 5.76
N THR A 543 1.38 -10.08 5.21
CA THR A 543 2.37 -11.08 5.64
C THR A 543 3.61 -10.38 6.20
N VAL A 544 4.00 -10.73 7.42
CA VAL A 544 5.22 -10.27 8.09
C VAL A 544 6.07 -11.50 8.38
N GLN A 545 7.27 -11.56 7.84
CA GLN A 545 8.09 -12.77 7.95
C GLN A 545 9.59 -12.48 8.05
N ASN A 546 10.39 -13.50 8.41
CA ASN A 546 11.85 -13.45 8.36
C ASN A 546 12.45 -12.22 9.07
N GLN A 547 12.06 -11.97 10.31
CA GLN A 547 12.48 -10.83 11.14
C GLN A 547 11.94 -9.46 10.68
N GLY A 548 10.93 -9.43 9.80
CA GLY A 548 10.18 -8.21 9.50
C GLY A 548 9.42 -7.68 10.72
N MET A 549 9.12 -6.39 10.73
CA MET A 549 8.40 -5.73 11.80
C MET A 549 7.24 -4.87 11.30
N VAL A 550 6.11 -4.92 12.00
CA VAL A 550 4.98 -3.99 11.79
C VAL A 550 4.59 -3.36 13.12
N SER A 551 4.34 -2.05 13.13
CA SER A 551 3.85 -1.34 14.32
C SER A 551 2.75 -0.32 14.05
N ALA A 552 1.78 -0.23 14.96
CA ALA A 552 0.68 0.75 14.97
C ALA A 552 0.11 0.92 16.39
N THR A 553 -1.02 1.62 16.56
CA THR A 553 -1.81 1.53 17.80
C THR A 553 -2.81 0.38 17.67
N ASN A 554 -3.58 0.34 16.59
CA ASN A 554 -4.63 -0.66 16.36
C ASN A 554 -4.48 -1.38 15.03
N MET A 555 -4.89 -2.65 15.00
CA MET A 555 -5.00 -3.46 13.79
C MET A 555 -6.34 -4.19 13.74
N LEU A 556 -7.03 -4.11 12.60
CA LEU A 556 -8.26 -4.86 12.32
C LEU A 556 -8.05 -5.77 11.11
N VAL A 557 -8.47 -7.02 11.22
CA VAL A 557 -8.34 -8.05 10.19
C VAL A 557 -9.73 -8.58 9.88
N GLY A 558 -10.27 -8.28 8.69
CA GLY A 558 -11.62 -8.62 8.28
C GLY A 558 -12.67 -7.73 8.94
N ARG A 559 -12.99 -6.59 8.31
CA ARG A 559 -13.93 -5.58 8.84
C ARG A 559 -15.04 -5.27 7.84
N ALA A 560 -16.27 -5.06 8.35
CA ALA A 560 -17.40 -4.51 7.59
C ALA A 560 -17.74 -5.34 6.33
N GLY A 561 -17.83 -6.66 6.47
CA GLY A 561 -18.05 -7.59 5.35
C GLY A 561 -16.83 -7.85 4.47
N GLY A 562 -15.65 -7.32 4.84
CA GLY A 562 -14.37 -7.63 4.19
C GLY A 562 -13.73 -8.92 4.71
N VAL A 563 -12.84 -9.49 3.89
CA VAL A 563 -12.02 -10.66 4.22
C VAL A 563 -10.57 -10.22 4.43
N GLY A 564 -10.06 -10.43 5.64
CA GLY A 564 -8.69 -10.09 6.01
C GLY A 564 -7.87 -11.32 6.38
N VAL A 565 -6.64 -11.39 5.90
CA VAL A 565 -5.66 -12.43 6.26
C VAL A 565 -4.39 -11.77 6.80
N LEU A 566 -4.01 -12.14 8.02
CA LEU A 566 -2.76 -11.75 8.66
C LEU A 566 -1.87 -12.99 8.87
N THR A 567 -0.62 -12.92 8.43
CA THR A 567 0.39 -13.94 8.69
C THR A 567 1.61 -13.31 9.32
N VAL A 568 2.05 -13.83 10.47
CA VAL A 568 3.28 -13.44 11.16
C VAL A 568 4.14 -14.69 11.35
N ASP A 569 5.31 -14.75 10.71
CA ASP A 569 6.15 -15.94 10.63
C ASP A 569 7.63 -15.62 10.92
N SER A 570 8.14 -16.03 12.08
CA SER A 570 9.45 -15.62 12.59
C SER A 570 9.63 -14.08 12.56
N ALA A 571 8.60 -13.36 13.01
CA ALA A 571 8.52 -11.90 12.90
C ALA A 571 7.85 -11.23 14.11
N THR A 572 7.83 -9.88 14.12
CA THR A 572 7.30 -9.09 15.24
C THR A 572 6.16 -8.18 14.80
N LEU A 573 5.05 -8.21 15.54
CA LEU A 573 3.96 -7.25 15.47
C LEU A 573 3.86 -6.49 16.79
N LYS A 574 3.98 -5.15 16.76
CA LYS A 574 3.95 -4.30 17.95
C LYS A 574 2.82 -3.27 17.86
N LEU A 575 1.81 -3.42 18.70
CA LEU A 575 0.71 -2.47 18.80
C LEU A 575 0.79 -1.74 20.14
N SER A 576 0.89 -0.41 20.12
CA SER A 576 1.05 0.37 21.35
C SER A 576 0.41 1.75 21.30
N GLY A 577 -0.06 2.22 22.46
CA GLY A 577 -0.65 3.55 22.62
C GLY A 577 -2.18 3.51 22.71
N GLN A 578 -2.81 4.67 22.51
CA GLN A 578 -4.26 4.84 22.65
C GLN A 578 -4.79 5.80 21.58
N GLN A 579 -5.94 5.46 21.02
CA GLN A 579 -6.74 6.34 20.16
C GLN A 579 -7.52 7.34 21.02
N THR A 580 -7.52 8.60 20.60
CA THR A 580 -8.17 9.73 21.30
C THR A 580 -9.28 10.38 20.48
N GLY A 581 -9.50 9.91 19.25
CA GLY A 581 -10.58 10.35 18.37
C GLY A 581 -11.97 9.94 18.84
N ASN A 582 -12.89 9.74 17.89
CA ASN A 582 -14.29 9.38 18.13
C ASN A 582 -14.46 8.09 18.95
N ASN A 583 -13.51 7.18 18.88
CA ASN A 583 -13.50 5.92 19.60
C ASN A 583 -12.28 5.86 20.52
N LEU A 584 -12.51 6.04 21.82
CA LEU A 584 -11.47 5.84 22.84
C LEU A 584 -11.14 4.35 22.93
N ALA A 585 -10.04 3.94 22.31
CA ALA A 585 -9.59 2.56 22.27
C ALA A 585 -8.08 2.48 22.47
N GLY A 586 -7.62 1.59 23.33
CA GLY A 586 -6.20 1.34 23.50
C GLY A 586 -5.66 0.38 22.46
N ALA A 587 -4.37 0.04 22.58
CA ALA A 587 -3.70 -0.86 21.65
C ALA A 587 -4.44 -2.19 21.49
N SER A 588 -4.77 -2.54 20.24
CA SER A 588 -5.61 -3.71 19.99
C SER A 588 -5.37 -4.39 18.66
N LEU A 589 -5.51 -5.72 18.66
CA LEU A 589 -5.70 -6.52 17.46
C LEU A 589 -7.12 -7.08 17.48
N SER A 590 -7.92 -6.81 16.45
CA SER A 590 -9.24 -7.45 16.31
C SER A 590 -9.37 -8.22 15.00
N ILE A 591 -9.91 -9.43 15.07
CA ILE A 591 -9.96 -10.40 13.96
C ILE A 591 -11.42 -10.80 13.76
N GLY A 592 -11.98 -10.49 12.59
CA GLY A 592 -13.38 -10.73 12.25
C GLY A 592 -14.32 -9.83 13.02
N VAL A 593 -14.51 -8.60 12.55
CA VAL A 593 -15.35 -7.58 13.21
C VAL A 593 -16.33 -6.91 12.24
N GLY A 594 -17.45 -6.38 12.74
CA GLY A 594 -18.41 -5.67 11.89
C GLY A 594 -19.02 -6.56 10.80
N GLY A 595 -19.20 -7.86 11.07
CA GLY A 595 -19.63 -8.85 10.06
C GLY A 595 -18.57 -9.22 9.02
N GLY A 596 -17.31 -8.81 9.20
CA GLY A 596 -16.19 -9.27 8.38
C GLY A 596 -15.64 -10.63 8.81
N ILE A 597 -14.82 -11.24 7.94
CA ILE A 597 -14.13 -12.51 8.19
C ILE A 597 -12.63 -12.23 8.34
N GLY A 598 -12.09 -12.53 9.51
CA GLY A 598 -10.67 -12.34 9.81
C GLY A 598 -9.96 -13.65 10.09
N VAL A 599 -8.77 -13.82 9.52
CA VAL A 599 -7.90 -14.96 9.81
C VAL A 599 -6.50 -14.45 10.17
N ALA A 600 -5.97 -14.87 11.31
CA ALA A 600 -4.61 -14.58 11.73
C ALA A 600 -3.84 -15.88 12.03
N THR A 601 -2.63 -15.98 11.50
CA THR A 601 -1.67 -17.04 11.84
C THR A 601 -0.38 -16.41 12.36
N ILE A 602 0.04 -16.82 13.56
CA ILE A 602 1.26 -16.36 14.23
C ILE A 602 2.11 -17.60 14.53
N GLY A 603 3.24 -17.74 13.85
CA GLY A 603 4.02 -18.99 13.80
C GLY A 603 5.54 -18.79 13.94
N ASN A 604 6.24 -19.90 14.19
CA ASN A 604 7.70 -20.03 14.12
C ASN A 604 8.48 -18.99 14.95
N GLY A 605 8.15 -18.88 16.24
CA GLY A 605 8.81 -17.97 17.19
C GLY A 605 8.43 -16.50 17.02
N SER A 606 7.29 -16.22 16.37
CA SER A 606 6.80 -14.85 16.22
C SER A 606 6.34 -14.24 17.55
N VAL A 607 6.38 -12.92 17.63
CA VAL A 607 5.97 -12.16 18.82
C VAL A 607 4.93 -11.12 18.46
N LEU A 608 3.79 -11.15 19.16
CA LEU A 608 2.80 -10.08 19.18
C LEU A 608 2.83 -9.36 20.54
N ASN A 609 3.09 -8.06 20.52
CA ASN A 609 3.04 -7.22 21.72
C ASN A 609 1.90 -6.20 21.59
N LEU A 610 0.96 -6.22 22.53
CA LEU A 610 -0.10 -5.22 22.70
C LEU A 610 0.17 -4.45 23.98
N SER A 611 0.38 -3.12 23.91
CA SER A 611 0.73 -2.34 25.10
C SER A 611 0.00 -1.00 25.20
N ASN A 612 -0.78 -0.83 26.25
CA ASN A 612 -1.37 0.46 26.59
C ASN A 612 -1.66 0.58 28.09
N MET A 613 -0.86 1.42 28.76
CA MET A 613 -0.99 1.69 30.20
C MET A 613 -2.02 2.79 30.52
N ALA A 614 -2.68 3.35 29.51
CA ALA A 614 -3.74 4.35 29.70
C ALA A 614 -5.12 3.69 29.92
N SER A 615 -6.14 4.52 30.14
CA SER A 615 -7.47 4.11 30.62
C SER A 615 -8.24 3.17 29.69
N ALA A 616 -7.91 3.10 28.41
CA ALA A 616 -8.59 2.22 27.47
C ALA A 616 -8.06 0.78 27.46
N GLY A 617 -6.97 0.49 28.19
CA GLY A 617 -6.40 -0.85 28.27
C GLY A 617 -5.80 -1.37 26.96
N ALA A 618 -5.49 -2.66 26.88
CA ALA A 618 -5.03 -3.32 25.66
C ALA A 618 -5.87 -4.58 25.40
N SER A 619 -6.17 -4.89 24.14
CA SER A 619 -7.10 -5.98 23.85
C SER A 619 -6.81 -6.81 22.59
N LEU A 620 -7.07 -8.12 22.69
CA LEU A 620 -7.15 -9.05 21.56
C LEU A 620 -8.60 -9.52 21.41
N ASN A 621 -9.27 -9.17 20.30
CA ASN A 621 -10.67 -9.53 20.07
C ASN A 621 -10.81 -10.42 18.84
N LEU A 622 -11.54 -11.53 18.96
CA LEU A 622 -11.89 -12.41 17.85
C LEU A 622 -13.40 -12.55 17.81
N GLY A 623 -14.01 -12.39 16.63
CA GLY A 623 -15.47 -12.50 16.46
C GLY A 623 -16.21 -11.38 17.20
N GLY A 624 -16.09 -10.16 16.67
CA GLY A 624 -16.71 -8.95 17.21
C GLY A 624 -15.84 -8.16 18.19
N SER A 625 -16.22 -6.89 18.40
CA SER A 625 -15.56 -5.93 19.28
C SER A 625 -16.59 -4.96 19.86
N GLY A 626 -16.22 -4.22 20.92
CA GLY A 626 -17.16 -3.26 21.52
C GLY A 626 -17.62 -2.14 20.56
N VAL A 627 -16.76 -1.75 19.62
CA VAL A 627 -17.03 -0.66 18.65
C VAL A 627 -17.53 -1.18 17.29
N HIS A 628 -17.18 -2.42 16.93
CA HIS A 628 -17.58 -3.05 15.68
C HIS A 628 -18.10 -4.46 16.01
N PRO A 629 -19.40 -4.60 16.29
CA PRO A 629 -19.99 -5.87 16.71
C PRO A 629 -20.05 -6.90 15.58
N LEU A 630 -20.27 -8.16 15.93
CA LEU A 630 -20.40 -9.32 15.02
C LEU A 630 -19.12 -9.63 14.22
N GLY A 631 -19.15 -10.71 13.43
CA GLY A 631 -18.06 -11.15 12.55
C GLY A 631 -17.47 -12.50 12.95
N ASP A 632 -16.61 -13.04 12.07
CA ASP A 632 -16.01 -14.36 12.21
C ASP A 632 -14.48 -14.25 12.34
N GLY A 633 -13.97 -14.58 13.52
CA GLY A 633 -12.54 -14.47 13.83
C GLY A 633 -11.84 -15.82 13.97
N SER A 634 -10.71 -16.01 13.28
CA SER A 634 -9.86 -17.20 13.46
C SER A 634 -8.42 -16.82 13.82
N LEU A 635 -7.87 -17.44 14.86
CA LEU A 635 -6.47 -17.29 15.26
C LEU A 635 -5.80 -18.65 15.42
N THR A 636 -4.62 -18.80 14.80
CA THR A 636 -3.70 -19.90 15.10
C THR A 636 -2.37 -19.35 15.62
N LEU A 637 -1.98 -19.74 16.83
CA LEU A 637 -0.69 -19.44 17.45
C LEU A 637 0.11 -20.75 17.57
N SER A 638 1.32 -20.79 17.00
CA SER A 638 2.11 -22.03 16.93
C SER A 638 3.63 -21.85 16.90
N GLY A 639 4.37 -22.95 17.08
CA GLY A 639 5.82 -23.01 16.84
C GLY A 639 6.63 -22.12 17.79
N GLY A 640 6.30 -22.12 19.08
CA GLY A 640 6.96 -21.31 20.10
C GLY A 640 6.66 -19.81 20.02
N SER A 641 5.62 -19.41 19.28
CA SER A 641 5.20 -18.00 19.19
C SER A 641 4.53 -17.51 20.48
N SER A 642 4.56 -16.20 20.72
CA SER A 642 4.01 -15.57 21.93
C SER A 642 3.13 -14.35 21.64
N ILE A 643 2.13 -14.15 22.49
CA ILE A 643 1.29 -12.94 22.55
C ILE A 643 1.40 -12.36 23.96
N HIS A 644 1.85 -11.11 24.07
CA HIS A 644 1.91 -10.37 25.34
C HIS A 644 0.94 -9.19 25.30
N ILE A 645 0.09 -9.07 26.32
CA ILE A 645 -0.88 -7.99 26.47
C ILE A 645 -0.59 -7.25 27.78
N THR A 646 0.02 -6.08 27.67
CA THR A 646 0.41 -5.24 28.81
C THR A 646 -0.50 -4.03 28.89
N ALA A 647 -1.22 -3.89 30.01
CA ALA A 647 -2.11 -2.76 30.24
C ALA A 647 -2.08 -2.32 31.71
N ALA A 648 -2.78 -1.24 32.05
CA ALA A 648 -3.04 -0.91 33.44
C ALA A 648 -3.78 -2.08 34.15
N PRO A 649 -3.66 -2.22 35.48
CA PRO A 649 -4.16 -3.38 36.21
C PRO A 649 -5.60 -3.76 35.86
N GLY A 650 -5.80 -5.00 35.42
CA GLY A 650 -7.10 -5.57 35.05
C GLY A 650 -7.68 -5.06 33.72
N LEU A 651 -6.97 -4.21 32.97
CA LEU A 651 -7.43 -3.67 31.68
C LEU A 651 -6.88 -4.44 30.46
N ALA A 652 -6.02 -5.44 30.66
CA ALA A 652 -5.64 -6.37 29.60
C ALA A 652 -6.82 -7.31 29.33
N THR A 653 -7.22 -7.47 28.07
CA THR A 653 -8.35 -8.34 27.73
C THR A 653 -8.08 -9.19 26.48
N MET A 654 -8.58 -10.42 26.50
CA MET A 654 -8.73 -11.25 25.31
C MET A 654 -10.15 -11.78 25.23
N SER A 655 -10.78 -11.73 24.06
CA SER A 655 -12.12 -12.24 23.82
C SER A 655 -12.13 -13.16 22.60
N VAL A 656 -12.58 -14.40 22.77
CA VAL A 656 -12.82 -15.38 21.70
C VAL A 656 -14.32 -15.55 21.56
N GLY A 657 -14.91 -14.89 20.58
CA GLY A 657 -16.36 -14.79 20.41
C GLY A 657 -16.87 -13.76 21.41
N ARG A 658 -16.68 -12.48 21.10
CA ARG A 658 -17.20 -11.41 21.96
C ARG A 658 -18.72 -11.33 21.82
N ASP A 659 -19.15 -11.14 20.58
CA ASP A 659 -20.53 -10.95 20.14
C ASP A 659 -20.77 -11.46 18.71
N GLY A 660 -19.74 -12.03 18.08
CA GLY A 660 -19.84 -12.88 16.89
C GLY A 660 -19.30 -14.29 17.17
N SER A 661 -18.76 -14.94 16.15
CA SER A 661 -18.21 -16.29 16.23
C SER A 661 -16.69 -16.27 16.16
N ALA A 662 -16.01 -17.08 16.97
CA ALA A 662 -14.56 -17.17 16.90
C ALA A 662 -13.98 -18.53 17.23
N PHE A 663 -12.84 -18.80 16.60
CA PHE A 663 -12.00 -19.96 16.86
C PHE A 663 -10.56 -19.54 17.12
N ALA A 664 -9.98 -20.00 18.21
CA ALA A 664 -8.58 -19.80 18.54
C ALA A 664 -7.90 -21.14 18.84
N ARG A 665 -6.70 -21.34 18.30
CA ARG A 665 -5.85 -22.50 18.59
C ARG A 665 -4.45 -22.06 19.01
N VAL A 666 -3.99 -22.54 20.17
CA VAL A 666 -2.65 -22.31 20.71
C VAL A 666 -1.93 -23.66 20.81
N ARG A 667 -0.78 -23.80 20.14
CA ARG A 667 -0.07 -25.09 20.06
C ARG A 667 1.45 -24.94 19.90
N GLY A 668 2.19 -26.05 19.89
CA GLY A 668 3.63 -26.10 19.66
C GLY A 668 4.47 -25.27 20.64
N GLY A 669 4.17 -25.34 21.94
CA GLY A 669 4.89 -24.59 22.97
C GLY A 669 4.64 -23.08 22.96
N SER A 670 3.52 -22.62 22.40
CA SER A 670 3.18 -21.20 22.31
C SER A 670 2.55 -20.67 23.60
N SER A 671 2.61 -19.34 23.79
CA SER A 671 2.09 -18.69 25.00
C SER A 671 1.23 -17.46 24.72
N ILE A 672 0.22 -17.25 25.58
CA ILE A 672 -0.53 -15.99 25.68
C ILE A 672 -0.42 -15.48 27.11
N ASP A 673 0.04 -14.25 27.29
CA ASP A 673 0.17 -13.60 28.59
C ASP A 673 -0.67 -12.32 28.67
N LEU A 674 -1.67 -12.35 29.57
CA LEU A 674 -2.55 -11.24 29.90
C LEU A 674 -2.21 -10.60 31.26
N GLY A 675 -1.21 -11.12 32.00
CA GLY A 675 -0.93 -10.72 33.37
C GLY A 675 -2.15 -10.86 34.28
N ASP A 676 -2.61 -9.75 34.87
CA ASP A 676 -3.80 -9.67 35.72
C ASP A 676 -5.11 -9.42 34.92
N GLY A 677 -5.03 -9.45 33.59
CA GLY A 677 -6.12 -9.24 32.66
C GLY A 677 -7.18 -10.34 32.64
N SER A 678 -8.15 -10.21 31.73
CA SER A 678 -9.28 -11.14 31.61
C SER A 678 -9.35 -11.82 30.25
N LEU A 679 -9.51 -13.15 30.26
CA LEU A 679 -9.83 -13.96 29.09
C LEU A 679 -11.32 -14.32 29.09
N TYR A 680 -12.00 -14.08 27.96
CA TYR A 680 -13.40 -14.43 27.74
C TYR A 680 -13.53 -15.36 26.54
N ILE A 681 -14.32 -16.40 26.65
CA ILE A 681 -14.71 -17.30 25.54
C ILE A 681 -16.24 -17.33 25.52
N GLY A 682 -16.86 -16.95 24.42
CA GLY A 682 -18.32 -16.75 24.34
C GLY A 682 -18.78 -15.68 25.34
N ARG A 683 -18.28 -14.45 25.22
CA ARG A 683 -18.43 -13.40 26.25
C ARG A 683 -19.87 -12.95 26.42
N LEU A 684 -20.54 -12.52 25.35
CA LEU A 684 -21.90 -11.97 25.40
C LEU A 684 -22.92 -12.99 24.93
N SER A 685 -24.18 -12.83 25.36
CA SER A 685 -25.27 -13.69 24.88
C SER A 685 -25.36 -13.65 23.35
N GLY A 686 -25.54 -14.82 22.73
CA GLY A 686 -25.55 -14.99 21.27
C GLY A 686 -24.18 -15.07 20.60
N SER A 687 -23.07 -14.93 21.34
CA SER A 687 -21.72 -15.19 20.81
C SER A 687 -21.36 -16.68 20.87
N ASP A 688 -20.45 -17.10 19.99
CA ASP A 688 -19.92 -18.46 19.96
C ASP A 688 -18.39 -18.42 19.99
N GLY A 689 -17.77 -18.96 21.03
CA GLY A 689 -16.32 -18.98 21.21
C GLY A 689 -15.76 -20.38 21.34
N THR A 690 -14.69 -20.70 20.61
CA THR A 690 -13.92 -21.93 20.81
C THR A 690 -12.44 -21.62 20.97
N LEU A 691 -11.83 -22.11 22.06
CA LEU A 691 -10.40 -22.00 22.33
C LEU A 691 -9.80 -23.38 22.61
N ILE A 692 -8.78 -23.77 21.84
CA ILE A 692 -8.03 -25.02 22.03
C ILE A 692 -6.58 -24.68 22.38
N VAL A 693 -6.10 -25.17 23.51
CA VAL A 693 -4.71 -25.03 23.98
C VAL A 693 -4.07 -26.41 24.01
N SER A 694 -2.97 -26.61 23.31
CA SER A 694 -2.38 -27.94 23.08
C SER A 694 -0.84 -27.93 23.04
N GLU A 695 -0.22 -29.11 23.06
CA GLU A 695 1.21 -29.30 22.74
C GLU A 695 2.15 -28.44 23.62
N ASN A 696 2.03 -28.56 24.95
CA ASN A 696 2.85 -27.83 25.94
C ASN A 696 2.71 -26.31 25.87
N SER A 697 1.56 -25.81 25.42
CA SER A 697 1.28 -24.38 25.37
C SER A 697 0.79 -23.84 26.72
N SER A 698 0.82 -22.53 26.89
CA SER A 698 0.38 -21.89 28.12
C SER A 698 -0.47 -20.65 27.89
N ILE A 699 -1.37 -20.38 28.85
CA ILE A 699 -2.09 -19.12 28.96
C ILE A 699 -1.96 -18.60 30.39
N THR A 700 -1.67 -17.32 30.56
CA THR A 700 -1.68 -16.62 31.84
C THR A 700 -2.71 -15.49 31.81
N ALA A 701 -3.60 -15.43 32.81
CA ALA A 701 -4.60 -14.38 32.97
C ALA A 701 -4.96 -14.17 34.44
N GLY A 702 -5.48 -13.01 34.81
CA GLY A 702 -6.03 -12.76 36.14
C GLY A 702 -7.42 -13.37 36.35
N TRP A 703 -8.19 -13.50 35.26
CA TRP A 703 -9.55 -14.07 35.29
C TRP A 703 -9.89 -14.75 33.96
N VAL A 704 -10.59 -15.88 34.01
CA VAL A 704 -11.04 -16.63 32.81
C VAL A 704 -12.54 -16.92 32.91
N GLY A 705 -13.27 -16.63 31.84
CA GLY A 705 -14.69 -16.96 31.69
C GLY A 705 -14.94 -17.81 30.45
N VAL A 706 -15.51 -19.01 30.65
CA VAL A 706 -15.95 -19.91 29.58
C VAL A 706 -17.47 -19.86 29.54
N GLY A 707 -18.05 -19.12 28.60
CA GLY A 707 -19.49 -18.87 28.53
C GLY A 707 -19.95 -17.97 29.67
N ARG A 708 -19.04 -17.14 30.19
CA ARG A 708 -19.25 -16.28 31.35
C ARG A 708 -18.62 -14.91 31.12
N HIS A 709 -19.33 -13.87 31.54
CA HIS A 709 -18.91 -12.48 31.49
C HIS A 709 -18.70 -11.90 32.89
N LYS A 710 -17.49 -11.39 33.17
CA LYS A 710 -17.18 -10.59 34.36
C LYS A 710 -17.87 -9.22 34.30
N THR A 711 -18.67 -8.90 35.30
CA THR A 711 -19.38 -7.62 35.46
C THR A 711 -18.82 -6.83 36.65
N ALA A 712 -19.24 -5.59 36.84
CA ALA A 712 -18.80 -4.78 37.98
C ALA A 712 -19.19 -5.39 39.35
N GLY A 713 -20.30 -6.14 39.40
CA GLY A 713 -20.82 -6.76 40.64
C GLY A 713 -20.56 -8.26 40.75
N GLY A 714 -19.78 -8.88 39.84
CA GLY A 714 -19.54 -10.32 39.84
C GLY A 714 -19.39 -10.89 38.43
N SER A 715 -20.21 -11.88 38.08
CA SER A 715 -20.25 -12.44 36.72
C SER A 715 -21.66 -12.87 36.31
N ALA A 716 -21.94 -12.85 35.02
CA ALA A 716 -23.20 -13.29 34.41
C ALA A 716 -22.91 -14.29 33.28
N ASP A 717 -23.91 -15.07 32.87
CA ASP A 717 -23.77 -15.98 31.73
C ASP A 717 -23.56 -15.21 30.42
N GLY A 718 -22.72 -15.79 29.57
CA GLY A 718 -22.41 -15.31 28.22
C GLY A 718 -23.06 -16.17 27.14
N GLY A 719 -22.37 -16.27 26.01
CA GLY A 719 -22.77 -17.08 24.85
C GLY A 719 -22.31 -18.54 24.96
N SER A 720 -22.32 -19.26 23.83
CA SER A 720 -21.78 -20.61 23.77
C SER A 720 -20.26 -20.57 23.80
N ALA A 721 -19.66 -21.43 24.62
CA ALA A 721 -18.22 -21.42 24.79
C ALA A 721 -17.65 -22.83 24.93
N THR A 722 -16.58 -23.10 24.21
CA THR A 722 -15.79 -24.33 24.31
C THR A 722 -14.34 -23.97 24.61
N MET A 723 -13.80 -24.50 25.70
CA MET A 723 -12.38 -24.44 26.02
C MET A 723 -11.82 -25.86 26.16
N VAL A 724 -10.76 -26.18 25.43
CA VAL A 724 -10.07 -27.47 25.54
C VAL A 724 -8.62 -27.22 25.88
N ILE A 725 -8.12 -27.85 26.95
CA ILE A 725 -6.73 -27.72 27.40
C ILE A 725 -6.10 -29.11 27.38
N ASN A 726 -5.19 -29.35 26.43
CA ASN A 726 -4.57 -30.65 26.20
C ASN A 726 -3.05 -30.59 26.40
N ASN A 727 -2.49 -31.36 27.34
CA ASN A 727 -1.06 -31.35 27.65
C ASN A 727 -0.51 -29.91 27.76
N SER A 728 -1.25 -29.02 28.42
CA SER A 728 -1.02 -27.56 28.43
C SER A 728 -1.42 -26.98 29.78
N VAL A 729 -1.01 -25.74 30.06
CA VAL A 729 -1.20 -25.10 31.36
C VAL A 729 -1.99 -23.81 31.23
N LEU A 730 -3.03 -23.67 32.06
CA LEU A 730 -3.72 -22.40 32.29
C LEU A 730 -3.37 -21.86 33.68
N ASN A 731 -2.75 -20.68 33.74
CA ASN A 731 -2.47 -19.96 34.98
C ASN A 731 -3.51 -18.85 35.15
N ALA A 732 -4.48 -19.06 36.03
CA ALA A 732 -5.49 -18.05 36.31
C ALA A 732 -6.05 -18.18 37.73
N PRO A 733 -5.92 -17.16 38.60
CA PRO A 733 -6.45 -17.20 39.96
C PRO A 733 -7.94 -17.56 40.04
N THR A 734 -8.71 -17.20 39.01
CA THR A 734 -10.14 -17.46 38.94
C THR A 734 -10.54 -17.91 37.55
N VAL A 735 -11.20 -19.06 37.47
CA VAL A 735 -11.81 -19.64 36.26
C VAL A 735 -13.29 -19.87 36.54
N VAL A 736 -14.16 -19.38 35.66
CA VAL A 736 -15.62 -19.56 35.79
C VAL A 736 -16.18 -20.16 34.51
N ILE A 737 -16.84 -21.31 34.63
CA ILE A 737 -17.56 -21.97 33.55
C ILE A 737 -19.03 -21.58 33.68
N GLY A 738 -19.56 -20.81 32.74
CA GLY A 738 -20.97 -20.42 32.73
C GLY A 738 -21.89 -21.56 32.29
N SER A 739 -23.21 -21.35 32.37
CA SER A 739 -24.21 -22.40 32.07
C SER A 739 -24.15 -22.91 30.62
N ASN A 740 -23.72 -22.07 29.67
CA ASN A 740 -23.48 -22.41 28.27
C ASN A 740 -22.00 -22.73 27.97
N GLY A 741 -21.18 -22.87 29.00
CA GLY A 741 -19.75 -23.15 28.90
C GLY A 741 -19.44 -24.65 28.92
N PHE A 742 -18.49 -25.05 28.09
CA PHE A 742 -17.84 -26.34 28.10
C PHE A 742 -16.34 -26.16 28.32
N LEU A 743 -15.78 -26.82 29.33
CA LEU A 743 -14.35 -26.95 29.56
C LEU A 743 -13.97 -28.44 29.49
N GLY A 744 -12.88 -28.78 28.80
CA GLY A 744 -12.37 -30.16 28.82
C GLY A 744 -10.90 -30.30 28.44
N GLY A 745 -10.46 -31.54 28.22
CA GLY A 745 -9.10 -31.88 27.81
C GLY A 745 -8.30 -32.65 28.87
N ASN A 746 -6.97 -32.70 28.78
CA ASN A 746 -6.10 -33.41 29.74
C ASN A 746 -4.97 -32.52 30.28
N GLY A 747 -5.27 -31.24 30.51
CA GLY A 747 -4.31 -30.22 30.94
C GLY A 747 -4.29 -29.94 32.44
N THR A 748 -3.64 -28.83 32.79
CA THR A 748 -3.54 -28.34 34.17
C THR A 748 -4.08 -26.92 34.29
N ILE A 749 -4.90 -26.66 35.30
CA ILE A 749 -5.31 -25.33 35.74
C ILE A 749 -4.61 -25.01 37.06
N ASN A 750 -3.95 -23.86 37.13
CA ASN A 750 -3.40 -23.29 38.35
C ASN A 750 -4.30 -22.14 38.81
N GLY A 751 -5.23 -22.44 39.72
CA GLY A 751 -6.16 -21.50 40.35
C GLY A 751 -7.54 -22.07 40.63
N THR A 752 -8.45 -21.22 41.11
CA THR A 752 -9.78 -21.63 41.58
C THR A 752 -10.79 -21.74 40.44
N VAL A 753 -11.52 -22.85 40.39
CA VAL A 753 -12.55 -23.13 39.38
C VAL A 753 -13.95 -23.08 40.00
N THR A 754 -14.86 -22.32 39.39
CA THR A 754 -16.29 -22.37 39.67
C THR A 754 -17.04 -22.86 38.43
N ASN A 755 -17.78 -23.96 38.55
CA ASN A 755 -18.47 -24.58 37.44
C ASN A 755 -19.99 -24.39 37.55
N TYR A 756 -20.62 -23.78 36.54
CA TYR A 756 -22.08 -23.74 36.33
C TYR A 756 -22.52 -24.51 35.08
N GLY A 757 -21.58 -24.91 34.22
CA GLY A 757 -21.80 -25.55 32.93
C GLY A 757 -21.27 -26.97 32.89
N ILE A 758 -20.60 -27.34 31.81
CA ILE A 758 -20.04 -28.67 31.59
C ILE A 758 -18.52 -28.64 31.77
N PHE A 759 -18.02 -29.53 32.62
CA PHE A 759 -16.60 -29.86 32.71
C PHE A 759 -16.40 -31.32 32.31
N SER A 760 -15.45 -31.59 31.43
CA SER A 760 -15.17 -32.94 30.92
C SER A 760 -13.66 -33.17 30.85
N PRO A 761 -13.04 -33.62 31.95
CA PRO A 761 -11.68 -34.15 31.93
C PRO A 761 -11.53 -35.22 30.86
N GLY A 762 -10.36 -35.32 30.23
CA GLY A 762 -10.03 -36.29 29.20
C GLY A 762 -9.77 -35.71 27.81
N ASN A 763 -8.85 -36.37 27.10
CA ASN A 763 -8.82 -36.42 25.63
C ASN A 763 -9.32 -37.83 25.27
N SER A 764 -10.54 -38.10 25.71
CA SER A 764 -10.84 -39.20 26.61
C SER A 764 -10.47 -40.62 26.12
N PRO A 765 -10.06 -41.50 27.05
CA PRO A 765 -9.87 -41.21 28.48
C PRO A 765 -8.55 -40.48 28.83
N GLY A 766 -8.52 -39.61 29.85
CA GLY A 766 -7.32 -38.89 30.29
C GLY A 766 -7.43 -38.14 31.64
N THR A 767 -6.29 -37.63 32.12
CA THR A 767 -6.18 -36.93 33.41
C THR A 767 -6.18 -35.41 33.24
N PHE A 768 -7.02 -34.70 33.99
CA PHE A 768 -7.03 -33.24 34.11
C PHE A 768 -6.67 -32.84 35.54
N ALA A 769 -5.79 -31.85 35.72
CA ALA A 769 -5.37 -31.38 37.04
C ALA A 769 -5.88 -29.96 37.36
N ILE A 770 -6.32 -29.73 38.60
CA ILE A 770 -6.67 -28.41 39.15
C ILE A 770 -5.86 -28.18 40.41
N ASN A 771 -4.92 -27.24 40.35
CA ASN A 771 -4.13 -26.78 41.49
C ASN A 771 -4.79 -25.53 42.09
N GLY A 772 -5.90 -25.74 42.80
CA GLY A 772 -6.70 -24.69 43.42
C GLY A 772 -8.08 -25.18 43.86
N ALA A 773 -8.89 -24.29 44.42
CA ALA A 773 -10.23 -24.66 44.90
C ALA A 773 -11.17 -25.00 43.73
N TYR A 774 -12.17 -25.85 44.00
CA TYR A 774 -13.22 -26.19 43.04
C TYR A 774 -14.60 -26.06 43.70
N SER A 775 -15.50 -25.31 43.07
CA SER A 775 -16.88 -25.15 43.51
C SER A 775 -17.86 -25.46 42.38
N ALA A 776 -18.79 -26.37 42.66
CA ALA A 776 -19.89 -26.76 41.81
C ALA A 776 -21.12 -25.88 42.09
N GLY A 777 -21.49 -25.05 41.12
CA GLY A 777 -22.70 -24.23 41.18
C GLY A 777 -23.94 -24.97 40.69
N ALA A 778 -25.10 -24.31 40.82
CA ALA A 778 -26.35 -24.82 40.28
C ALA A 778 -26.25 -25.06 38.76
N GLY A 779 -26.64 -26.25 38.32
CA GLY A 779 -26.58 -26.65 36.91
C GLY A 779 -25.26 -27.30 36.49
N SER A 780 -24.24 -27.31 37.36
CA SER A 780 -22.93 -27.89 37.05
C SER A 780 -23.02 -29.37 36.68
N ARG A 781 -22.29 -29.75 35.62
CA ARG A 781 -22.15 -31.10 35.13
C ARG A 781 -20.68 -31.44 34.97
N LEU A 782 -20.31 -32.63 35.43
CA LEU A 782 -19.02 -33.25 35.18
C LEU A 782 -19.25 -34.54 34.40
N ILE A 783 -18.65 -34.64 33.21
CA ILE A 783 -18.71 -35.84 32.38
C ILE A 783 -17.39 -36.58 32.57
N LEU A 784 -17.48 -37.87 32.88
CA LEU A 784 -16.34 -38.77 33.07
C LEU A 784 -16.52 -39.94 32.12
N GLU A 785 -15.63 -40.07 31.16
CA GLU A 785 -15.73 -41.10 30.14
C GLU A 785 -14.98 -42.38 30.56
N VAL A 786 -15.53 -43.52 30.15
CA VAL A 786 -15.00 -44.86 30.39
C VAL A 786 -14.91 -45.58 29.06
N GLU A 787 -13.71 -46.06 28.73
CA GLU A 787 -13.43 -46.81 27.51
C GLU A 787 -12.85 -48.18 27.87
N SER A 788 -13.31 -49.25 27.23
CA SER A 788 -12.62 -50.55 27.30
C SER A 788 -11.23 -50.43 26.68
N ASP A 789 -10.22 -50.99 27.34
CA ASP A 789 -8.87 -51.06 26.77
C ASP A 789 -8.70 -52.15 25.70
N GLY A 790 -9.76 -52.94 25.44
CA GLY A 790 -9.75 -54.07 24.52
C GLY A 790 -9.04 -55.34 25.05
N ALA A 791 -8.47 -55.29 26.25
CA ALA A 791 -7.74 -56.36 26.92
C ALA A 791 -8.40 -56.83 28.22
N GLY A 792 -9.67 -56.46 28.43
CA GLY A 792 -10.44 -56.80 29.63
C GLY A 792 -10.30 -55.79 30.78
N GLY A 793 -9.58 -54.69 30.56
CA GLY A 793 -9.51 -53.55 31.46
C GLY A 793 -10.25 -52.33 30.92
N PHE A 794 -10.08 -51.22 31.62
CA PHE A 794 -10.77 -49.96 31.35
C PHE A 794 -9.82 -48.79 31.51
N LYS A 795 -9.97 -47.80 30.63
CA LYS A 795 -9.38 -46.47 30.75
C LYS A 795 -10.47 -45.52 31.20
N THR A 796 -10.17 -44.66 32.17
CA THR A 796 -11.13 -43.72 32.74
C THR A 796 -10.58 -42.32 32.74
N ASP A 797 -11.48 -41.34 32.62
CA ASP A 797 -11.12 -39.96 32.90
C ASP A 797 -10.80 -39.78 34.39
N GLN A 798 -9.85 -38.88 34.66
CA GLN A 798 -9.45 -38.53 36.01
C GLN A 798 -9.43 -37.02 36.21
N LEU A 799 -10.03 -36.56 37.29
CA LEU A 799 -9.89 -35.20 37.80
C LEU A 799 -9.04 -35.22 39.07
N VAL A 800 -7.90 -34.54 39.00
CA VAL A 800 -6.91 -34.52 40.08
C VAL A 800 -6.84 -33.12 40.69
N PHE A 801 -7.10 -33.00 41.98
CA PHE A 801 -7.00 -31.75 42.72
C PHE A 801 -5.64 -31.62 43.41
N GLY A 802 -5.07 -30.42 43.48
CA GLY A 802 -3.86 -30.18 44.24
C GLY A 802 -4.09 -30.36 45.75
N GLU A 803 -3.05 -30.76 46.48
CA GLU A 803 -3.10 -30.87 47.95
C GLU A 803 -3.60 -29.57 48.61
N GLY A 804 -4.51 -29.71 49.58
CA GLY A 804 -5.10 -28.56 50.31
C GLY A 804 -6.18 -27.78 49.55
N SER A 805 -6.62 -28.26 48.38
CA SER A 805 -7.71 -27.63 47.63
C SER A 805 -9.02 -27.63 48.42
N GLN A 806 -9.71 -26.49 48.46
CA GLN A 806 -11.07 -26.40 49.00
C GLN A 806 -12.07 -26.91 47.95
N LEU A 807 -12.87 -27.91 48.30
CA LEU A 807 -13.80 -28.56 47.38
C LEU A 807 -15.23 -28.39 47.88
N ASP A 808 -16.09 -27.81 47.05
CA ASP A 808 -17.53 -27.78 47.22
C ASP A 808 -18.17 -28.48 46.03
N LEU A 809 -18.61 -29.72 46.24
CA LEU A 809 -19.21 -30.57 45.22
C LEU A 809 -20.73 -30.68 45.39
N SER A 810 -21.32 -29.84 46.24
CA SER A 810 -22.67 -30.06 46.75
C SER A 810 -23.78 -29.94 45.69
N ALA A 811 -23.55 -29.18 44.62
CA ALA A 811 -24.46 -29.07 43.48
C ALA A 811 -23.98 -29.84 42.23
N LEU A 812 -22.95 -30.69 42.37
CA LEU A 812 -22.34 -31.38 41.24
C LEU A 812 -23.25 -32.50 40.70
N LYS A 813 -23.41 -32.52 39.37
CA LYS A 813 -23.98 -33.66 38.65
C LYS A 813 -22.88 -34.39 37.90
N VAL A 814 -22.63 -35.64 38.27
CA VAL A 814 -21.64 -36.51 37.62
C VAL A 814 -22.34 -37.42 36.62
N GLU A 815 -21.81 -37.49 35.41
CA GLU A 815 -22.27 -38.38 34.34
C GLU A 815 -21.13 -39.32 33.95
N PHE A 816 -21.32 -40.62 34.16
CA PHE A 816 -20.42 -41.65 33.63
C PHE A 816 -20.82 -41.97 32.19
N ARG A 817 -19.95 -41.71 31.23
CA ARG A 817 -20.22 -41.96 29.81
C ARG A 817 -19.37 -43.10 29.27
N PHE A 818 -20.01 -44.21 28.93
CA PHE A 818 -19.36 -45.38 28.35
C PHE A 818 -19.28 -45.24 26.84
N LEU A 819 -18.05 -45.17 26.33
CA LEU A 819 -17.78 -44.95 24.91
C LEU A 819 -17.87 -46.26 24.11
N GLY A 820 -18.48 -46.22 22.93
CA GLY A 820 -18.51 -47.35 22.01
C GLY A 820 -19.14 -48.61 22.62
N ASN A 821 -18.44 -49.75 22.53
CA ASN A 821 -18.91 -51.05 23.03
C ASN A 821 -18.53 -51.33 24.49
N THR A 822 -18.10 -50.31 25.24
CA THR A 822 -17.69 -50.48 26.64
C THR A 822 -18.87 -50.93 27.49
N ASP A 823 -18.80 -52.16 28.02
CA ASP A 823 -19.87 -52.78 28.80
C ASP A 823 -19.90 -52.21 30.24
N PRO A 824 -20.98 -51.50 30.63
CA PRO A 824 -21.11 -50.96 31.98
C PRO A 824 -21.14 -52.06 33.04
N THR A 825 -21.70 -53.23 32.73
CA THR A 825 -21.78 -54.35 33.69
C THR A 825 -20.41 -54.97 33.93
N ALA A 826 -19.57 -55.06 32.90
CA ALA A 826 -18.18 -55.50 33.04
C ALA A 826 -17.36 -54.50 33.87
N PHE A 827 -17.57 -53.19 33.66
CA PHE A 827 -16.93 -52.15 34.47
C PHE A 827 -17.37 -52.19 35.94
N GLN A 828 -18.65 -52.48 36.19
CA GLN A 828 -19.15 -52.69 37.55
C GLN A 828 -18.55 -53.94 38.19
N ALA A 829 -18.49 -55.05 37.45
CA ALA A 829 -17.90 -56.30 37.93
C ALA A 829 -16.40 -56.17 38.23
N SER A 830 -15.69 -55.28 37.54
CA SER A 830 -14.28 -54.99 37.82
C SER A 830 -14.07 -54.12 39.07
N GLY A 831 -15.14 -53.64 39.71
CA GLY A 831 -15.07 -52.68 40.81
C GLY A 831 -14.70 -51.26 40.35
N GLY A 832 -14.82 -50.96 39.05
CA GLY A 832 -14.43 -49.66 38.47
C GLY A 832 -15.28 -48.48 38.94
N PHE A 833 -16.54 -48.74 39.33
CA PHE A 833 -17.44 -47.76 39.95
C PHE A 833 -17.04 -47.44 41.40
N ASN A 834 -15.89 -46.81 41.55
CA ASN A 834 -15.39 -46.22 42.78
C ASN A 834 -15.05 -44.74 42.47
N VAL A 835 -15.43 -43.79 43.34
CA VAL A 835 -15.09 -42.38 43.16
C VAL A 835 -13.57 -42.17 43.03
N ASP A 836 -12.77 -42.99 43.71
CA ASP A 836 -11.32 -42.95 43.66
C ASP A 836 -10.76 -43.33 42.27
N THR A 837 -11.53 -44.01 41.43
CA THR A 837 -11.12 -44.28 40.04
C THR A 837 -11.02 -42.98 39.24
N PHE A 838 -11.89 -42.02 39.55
CA PHE A 838 -12.11 -40.79 38.77
C PHE A 838 -11.60 -39.53 39.45
N PHE A 839 -11.53 -39.52 40.78
CA PHE A 839 -11.12 -38.33 41.54
C PHE A 839 -9.92 -38.64 42.43
N ARG A 840 -8.93 -37.75 42.40
CA ARG A 840 -7.72 -37.87 43.22
C ARG A 840 -7.32 -36.53 43.80
N THR A 841 -6.52 -36.57 44.86
CA THR A 841 -5.70 -35.43 45.31
C THR A 841 -4.25 -35.72 45.00
N ARG A 842 -3.48 -34.73 44.53
CA ARG A 842 -2.05 -34.85 44.26
C ARG A 842 -1.25 -34.05 45.28
N ALA A 843 -0.43 -34.77 46.05
CA ALA A 843 0.55 -34.22 46.99
C ALA A 843 1.98 -34.45 46.45
N ALA A 844 2.98 -33.88 47.14
CA ALA A 844 4.38 -34.14 46.81
C ALA A 844 4.76 -35.64 46.84
N GLY A 845 4.04 -36.44 47.62
CA GLY A 845 4.22 -37.89 47.76
C GLY A 845 3.44 -38.75 46.74
N GLY A 846 2.69 -38.15 45.81
CA GLY A 846 1.87 -38.86 44.82
C GLY A 846 0.37 -38.58 44.95
N ASP A 847 -0.44 -39.39 44.24
CA ASP A 847 -1.90 -39.25 44.22
C ASP A 847 -2.55 -40.06 45.36
N SER A 848 -3.52 -39.45 46.04
CA SER A 848 -4.32 -40.05 47.11
C SER A 848 -5.82 -39.90 46.85
N ASN A 849 -6.62 -40.63 47.62
CA ASN A 849 -8.08 -40.65 47.51
C ASN A 849 -8.70 -39.37 48.11
N LEU A 850 -9.91 -39.01 47.67
CA LEU A 850 -10.70 -37.94 48.29
C LEU A 850 -11.56 -38.48 49.43
N ASP A 851 -11.94 -37.61 50.38
CA ASP A 851 -12.94 -37.94 51.38
C ASP A 851 -14.31 -38.10 50.69
N HIS A 852 -14.91 -39.29 50.82
CA HIS A 852 -16.19 -39.63 50.23
C HIS A 852 -17.35 -38.73 50.70
N SER A 853 -17.24 -38.15 51.90
CA SER A 853 -18.27 -37.25 52.44
C SER A 853 -18.46 -35.97 51.60
N LEU A 854 -17.46 -35.58 50.80
CA LEU A 854 -17.57 -34.47 49.85
C LEU A 854 -18.65 -34.69 48.79
N PHE A 855 -19.01 -35.94 48.52
CA PHE A 855 -20.00 -36.32 47.50
C PHE A 855 -21.40 -36.57 48.07
N ALA A 856 -21.64 -36.34 49.37
CA ALA A 856 -22.89 -36.70 50.04
C ALA A 856 -24.15 -36.11 49.39
N THR A 857 -24.04 -34.95 48.74
CA THR A 857 -25.15 -34.26 48.04
C THR A 857 -24.98 -34.20 46.52
N ALA A 858 -23.88 -34.74 45.98
CA ALA A 858 -23.70 -34.86 44.54
C ALA A 858 -24.70 -35.86 43.95
N SER A 859 -25.09 -35.67 42.70
CA SER A 859 -25.97 -36.58 41.97
C SER A 859 -25.23 -37.26 40.83
N PHE A 860 -25.61 -38.50 40.53
CA PHE A 860 -24.90 -39.34 39.58
C PHE A 860 -25.86 -39.91 38.53
N SER A 861 -25.36 -40.02 37.31
CA SER A 861 -26.04 -40.62 36.17
C SER A 861 -25.04 -41.40 35.33
N ALA A 862 -25.53 -42.28 34.47
CA ALA A 862 -24.69 -42.99 33.51
C ALA A 862 -25.39 -43.08 32.15
N GLN A 863 -24.59 -43.00 31.09
CA GLN A 863 -25.00 -43.15 29.70
C GLN A 863 -24.01 -44.07 28.99
N ALA A 864 -24.49 -44.90 28.09
CA ALA A 864 -23.66 -45.72 27.22
C ALA A 864 -24.16 -45.64 25.78
N ASP A 865 -23.24 -45.70 24.81
CA ASP A 865 -23.61 -45.68 23.39
C ASP A 865 -24.28 -47.00 22.96
N ALA A 866 -23.71 -48.13 23.39
CA ALA A 866 -24.15 -49.47 22.99
C ALA A 866 -25.15 -50.14 23.97
N TYR A 867 -25.37 -49.55 25.16
CA TYR A 867 -26.17 -50.17 26.22
C TYR A 867 -27.23 -49.20 26.75
N THR A 868 -28.43 -49.72 27.01
CA THR A 868 -29.45 -48.95 27.75
C THR A 868 -29.26 -49.20 29.23
N ILE A 869 -28.86 -48.17 29.98
CA ILE A 869 -28.73 -48.24 31.44
C ILE A 869 -30.06 -47.82 32.06
N SER A 870 -30.68 -48.70 32.85
CA SER A 870 -31.92 -48.40 33.58
C SER A 870 -31.74 -48.50 35.10
N ASN A 871 -32.46 -47.64 35.81
CA ASN A 871 -32.46 -47.56 37.28
C ASN A 871 -31.07 -47.30 37.87
N PHE A 872 -30.27 -46.45 37.21
CA PHE A 872 -28.94 -46.12 37.68
C PHE A 872 -28.99 -45.34 39.00
N SER A 873 -28.20 -45.79 39.96
CA SER A 873 -27.88 -45.07 41.19
C SER A 873 -26.42 -45.31 41.55
N PHE A 874 -25.81 -44.35 42.23
CA PHE A 874 -24.43 -44.44 42.70
C PHE A 874 -24.29 -43.68 44.01
N SER A 875 -23.48 -44.22 44.93
CA SER A 875 -22.99 -43.49 46.11
C SER A 875 -21.49 -43.71 46.26
N ALA A 876 -20.79 -42.73 46.83
CA ALA A 876 -19.33 -42.79 46.97
C ALA A 876 -18.86 -44.01 47.78
N ASP A 877 -19.61 -44.40 48.82
CA ASP A 877 -19.29 -45.57 49.66
C ASP A 877 -19.83 -46.90 49.11
N GLY A 878 -20.91 -46.85 48.32
CA GLY A 878 -21.65 -48.05 47.89
C GLY A 878 -21.42 -48.49 46.45
N GLY A 879 -20.76 -47.67 45.63
CA GLY A 879 -20.58 -47.91 44.20
C GLY A 879 -21.88 -47.77 43.40
N ALA A 880 -21.91 -48.33 42.18
CA ALA A 880 -23.07 -48.26 41.29
C ALA A 880 -24.03 -49.44 41.45
N VAL A 881 -25.33 -49.17 41.29
CA VAL A 881 -26.39 -50.17 41.12
C VAL A 881 -27.24 -49.78 39.92
N PHE A 882 -27.36 -50.68 38.95
CA PHE A 882 -28.17 -50.51 37.75
C PHE A 882 -28.49 -51.86 37.12
N SER A 883 -29.32 -51.83 36.08
CA SER A 883 -29.59 -52.97 35.21
C SER A 883 -29.31 -52.56 33.78
N VAL A 884 -28.69 -53.46 33.02
CA VAL A 884 -28.55 -53.35 31.57
C VAL A 884 -29.39 -54.47 30.99
N PRO A 885 -30.58 -54.18 30.44
CA PRO A 885 -31.35 -55.20 29.73
C PRO A 885 -30.45 -55.76 28.63
N GLU A 886 -30.24 -57.08 28.64
CA GLU A 886 -29.43 -57.71 27.59
C GLU A 886 -29.96 -57.23 26.23
N PRO A 887 -29.09 -56.74 25.31
CA PRO A 887 -29.50 -56.52 23.93
C PRO A 887 -30.20 -57.79 23.49
N GLY A 888 -31.37 -57.69 22.85
CA GLY A 888 -32.28 -58.80 22.56
C GLY A 888 -31.66 -59.94 21.72
N SER A 889 -30.66 -60.61 22.27
CA SER A 889 -29.83 -61.65 21.69
C SER A 889 -30.69 -62.88 21.50
N TRP A 890 -31.67 -63.08 22.39
CA TRP A 890 -32.77 -64.02 22.21
C TRP A 890 -33.64 -63.67 21.01
N ALA A 891 -33.95 -62.40 20.75
CA ALA A 891 -34.76 -62.01 19.59
C ALA A 891 -33.97 -62.16 18.27
N LEU A 892 -32.67 -61.87 18.23
CA LEU A 892 -31.78 -62.09 17.08
C LEU A 892 -31.44 -63.57 16.87
N MET A 893 -31.27 -64.34 17.94
CA MET A 893 -31.08 -65.78 17.88
C MET A 893 -32.37 -66.49 17.49
N LEU A 894 -33.55 -66.05 17.94
CA LEU A 894 -34.86 -66.55 17.47
C LEU A 894 -35.15 -66.17 16.02
N SER A 895 -34.84 -64.94 15.58
CA SER A 895 -35.03 -64.55 14.18
C SER A 895 -33.98 -65.19 13.26
N GLY A 896 -32.74 -65.41 13.73
CA GLY A 896 -31.73 -66.23 13.06
C GLY A 896 -32.10 -67.72 13.01
N LEU A 897 -32.68 -68.28 14.08
CA LEU A 897 -33.25 -69.63 14.07
C LEU A 897 -34.46 -69.72 13.13
N LEU A 898 -35.35 -68.72 13.13
CA LEU A 898 -36.50 -68.69 12.22
C LEU A 898 -36.06 -68.52 10.76
N MET A 899 -35.00 -67.76 10.47
CA MET A 899 -34.40 -67.66 9.13
C MET A 899 -33.69 -68.95 8.70
N THR A 900 -32.98 -69.63 9.59
CA THR A 900 -32.34 -70.92 9.27
C THR A 900 -33.37 -72.04 9.13
N VAL A 901 -34.46 -72.03 9.90
CA VAL A 901 -35.58 -72.96 9.75
C VAL A 901 -36.38 -72.68 8.47
N SER A 902 -36.59 -71.42 8.08
CA SER A 902 -37.23 -71.08 6.80
C SER A 902 -36.34 -71.32 5.59
N ALA A 903 -35.02 -71.15 5.69
CA ALA A 903 -34.05 -71.56 4.66
C ALA A 903 -33.94 -73.09 4.52
N ALA A 904 -34.02 -73.83 5.64
CA ALA A 904 -34.09 -75.30 5.63
C ALA A 904 -35.43 -75.83 5.08
N ALA A 905 -36.53 -75.11 5.29
CA ALA A 905 -37.83 -75.41 4.67
C ALA A 905 -37.85 -75.10 3.17
N ALA A 906 -37.15 -74.06 2.70
CA ALA A 906 -37.02 -73.73 1.28
C ALA A 906 -36.15 -74.76 0.51
N ARG A 907 -35.12 -75.35 1.15
CA ARG A 907 -34.30 -76.43 0.56
C ARG A 907 -34.97 -77.81 0.49
N ARG A 908 -36.19 -77.97 1.04
CA ARG A 908 -37.03 -79.18 0.87
C ARG A 908 -38.07 -79.06 -0.24
N ARG A 909 -38.07 -77.96 -0.99
CA ARG A 909 -38.82 -77.78 -2.26
C ARG A 909 -37.86 -77.40 -3.39
N SER A 910 -36.97 -78.32 -3.72
CA SER A 910 -36.21 -78.37 -4.98
C SER A 910 -35.79 -79.81 -5.22
#